data_AF-A0A4J1RUS0-F1
#
_entry.id   AF-A0A4J1RUS0-F1
#
_cell.length_a   1.000
_cell.length_b   1.000
_cell.length_c   1.000
_cell.angle_alpha   90.00
_cell.angle_beta   90.00
_cell.angle_gamma   90.00
#
_symmetry.space_group_name_H-M   'P 1'
#
loop_
_entity.id
_entity.type
_entity.pdbx_description
1 polymer ?
#
loop_
_entity_poly.entity_id
_entity_poly.type
_entity_poly.pdbx_seq_one_letter_code
_entity_poly.pdbx_strand_id
1 'polypeptide(L)'
;MEESLIDVYYKNFLDNKRKYIYFNSECYNTNYIDKQSDSLLMFLLDKNIKKNERVVVLLPRGIDLLVSIVAVIKAGATYVPVDVNITQDDLDYIIEDSGATYVILSSTESRYVFSENINVIREEHLLFKYDKTCKIGFTYKNLKYNRDINSIAYIIYTSGTSGHPKGVMVGDQNIISTMKACCRRLELDNEKFLIKSNKAFDFSIFELLVIFFSGNSVFILPEGDERDPQKVLDYIIENEITTLTYVPTGFSYFLDYIERNDKSQRCDKVHKILLGGEKVDKSLVLQANSVFPQAEIWNLYGPTEATFCSSMFKIEDPDYITIGTALEGEKLEIRDSNGKTCDILITGEIVILGTGISKGYTKNKLNRNKFVFNSEFSEYKTGDLGYIDNYGNIVIVGRNDDEIKRNGYRISINSLEESIREEFPKLLFKLMFFDKNNYSREICLFYIVQSAISKNDILSKLSQRLPSYMLPNKYISLNSFPLKNSGKIDNNKLKKIFEENFLDVSTITKQLELNMDSLALIWKKVLGISQLNYNDSFFAIGGTSLNVVELTLEIEESLNFIISTSDVYENDTIESQFLFISQKISNQSIQRKITHNNETEICRFNIYDLETKNTDIKLSGEGTFQEITDLMNYKFFQNKKRDVLTFSIPIKCENERFDELFLNLIQKQFVFRTLFYYDQNNHNFYAKLHPVESIQININSLEEYLYADQKLIIGENLERLKKNLEKTSISERMVIFSLFRLKENDFIINLAIDHMVSDFSTSRIIKKYFNSTYIVNESSNIFEYYNLNNNKDINEQRFKLLLNNIEYKRYNNSLKNFFKEYPQYYPAETSIIFSKPII
;
A
#
# COMPACT_ATOMS: atom_id res chain seq x y z
N MET A 1 1.89 -28.67 28.31
CA MET A 1 0.58 -29.33 28.19
C MET A 1 0.02 -28.91 26.85
N GLU A 2 -0.40 -29.86 26.04
CA GLU A 2 -1.05 -29.58 24.75
C GLU A 2 -2.42 -28.95 25.06
N GLU A 3 -2.58 -27.67 24.70
CA GLU A 3 -3.80 -26.88 24.92
C GLU A 3 -4.60 -26.90 23.61
N SER A 4 -5.93 -26.99 23.67
CA SER A 4 -6.79 -26.76 22.49
C SER A 4 -6.98 -25.25 22.23
N LEU A 5 -7.54 -24.88 21.07
CA LEU A 5 -7.74 -23.46 20.74
C LEU A 5 -8.73 -22.81 21.71
N ILE A 6 -9.70 -23.58 22.21
CA ILE A 6 -10.66 -23.09 23.20
C ILE A 6 -10.00 -22.88 24.58
N ASP A 7 -9.03 -23.72 24.96
CA ASP A 7 -8.25 -23.52 26.19
C ASP A 7 -7.45 -22.21 26.11
N VAL A 8 -6.83 -21.94 24.97
CA VAL A 8 -6.10 -20.68 24.72
C VAL A 8 -7.05 -19.49 24.79
N TYR A 9 -8.22 -19.57 24.17
CA TYR A 9 -9.27 -18.56 24.27
C TYR A 9 -9.62 -18.28 25.74
N TYR A 10 -10.00 -19.28 26.54
CA TYR A 10 -10.39 -19.03 27.92
C TYR A 10 -9.25 -18.47 28.78
N LYS A 11 -8.04 -19.02 28.64
CA LYS A 11 -6.87 -18.63 29.42
C LYS A 11 -6.39 -17.22 29.13
N ASN A 12 -6.40 -16.81 27.87
CA ASN A 12 -5.77 -15.55 27.45
C ASN A 12 -6.78 -14.46 27.11
N PHE A 13 -7.95 -14.80 26.57
CA PHE A 13 -8.94 -13.83 26.10
C PHE A 13 -9.87 -13.35 27.23
N LEU A 14 -10.33 -14.23 28.11
CA LEU A 14 -11.28 -13.84 29.18
C LEU A 14 -10.59 -13.25 30.42
N ASP A 15 -9.38 -13.69 30.74
CA ASP A 15 -8.68 -13.23 31.96
C ASP A 15 -8.03 -11.84 31.81
N ASN A 16 -7.95 -11.29 30.59
CA ASN A 16 -7.27 -10.02 30.33
C ASN A 16 -8.25 -8.86 30.10
N LYS A 17 -8.40 -8.00 31.12
CA LYS A 17 -9.30 -6.84 31.13
C LYS A 17 -8.91 -5.70 30.18
N ARG A 18 -7.75 -5.77 29.51
CA ARG A 18 -7.23 -4.70 28.63
C ARG A 18 -7.51 -4.91 27.14
N LYS A 19 -8.22 -5.99 26.78
CA LYS A 19 -8.52 -6.34 25.39
C LYS A 19 -9.85 -5.74 24.95
N TYR A 20 -9.82 -5.05 23.83
CA TYR A 20 -11.01 -4.43 23.24
C TYR A 20 -11.17 -4.86 21.80
N ILE A 21 -12.43 -5.04 21.40
CA ILE A 21 -12.85 -5.24 20.01
C ILE A 21 -13.67 -4.02 19.64
N TYR A 22 -13.24 -3.28 18.62
CA TYR A 22 -13.94 -2.09 18.15
C TYR A 22 -14.61 -2.36 16.81
N PHE A 23 -15.89 -1.99 16.69
CA PHE A 23 -16.67 -2.10 15.47
C PHE A 23 -17.81 -1.08 15.48
N ASN A 24 -18.04 -0.35 14.38
CA ASN A 24 -19.09 0.68 14.26
C ASN A 24 -19.12 1.68 15.43
N SER A 25 -17.95 2.19 15.84
CA SER A 25 -17.80 3.11 16.98
C SER A 25 -18.19 2.55 18.35
N GLU A 26 -18.54 1.26 18.43
CA GLU A 26 -18.79 0.54 19.67
C GLU A 26 -17.55 -0.24 20.12
N CYS A 27 -17.38 -0.32 21.44
CA CYS A 27 -16.29 -1.05 22.09
C CYS A 27 -16.88 -2.27 22.81
N TYR A 28 -16.49 -3.46 22.37
CA TYR A 28 -16.90 -4.72 22.95
C TYR A 28 -15.76 -5.29 23.77
N ASN A 29 -16.08 -5.70 25.00
CA ASN A 29 -15.14 -6.46 25.81
C ASN A 29 -15.25 -7.96 25.50
N THR A 30 -14.23 -8.71 25.92
CA THR A 30 -14.14 -10.14 25.69
C THR A 30 -15.29 -10.93 26.32
N ASN A 31 -15.82 -10.48 27.47
CA ASN A 31 -16.99 -11.07 28.12
C ASN A 31 -18.28 -10.93 27.30
N TYR A 32 -18.41 -9.87 26.49
CA TYR A 32 -19.55 -9.71 25.60
C TYR A 32 -19.54 -10.80 24.52
N ILE A 33 -18.40 -10.97 23.85
CA ILE A 33 -18.21 -12.04 22.85
C ILE A 33 -18.45 -13.41 23.47
N ASP A 34 -17.97 -13.64 24.69
CA ASP A 34 -18.16 -14.90 25.39
C ASP A 34 -19.64 -15.24 25.61
N LYS A 35 -20.41 -14.27 26.13
CA LYS A 35 -21.85 -14.45 26.39
C LYS A 35 -22.67 -14.63 25.11
N GLN A 36 -22.35 -13.87 24.06
CA GLN A 36 -23.05 -14.00 22.78
C GLN A 36 -22.72 -15.35 22.13
N SER A 37 -21.45 -15.76 22.16
CA SER A 37 -21.04 -17.06 21.62
C SER A 37 -21.59 -18.24 22.44
N ASP A 38 -21.75 -18.11 23.77
CA ASP A 38 -22.44 -19.10 24.59
C ASP A 38 -23.93 -19.22 24.21
N SER A 39 -24.58 -18.08 23.94
CA SER A 39 -25.99 -18.07 23.53
C SER A 39 -26.18 -18.76 22.18
N LEU A 40 -25.30 -18.45 21.22
CA LEU A 40 -25.29 -19.13 19.92
C LEU A 40 -24.92 -20.61 20.03
N LEU A 41 -23.97 -20.98 20.89
CA LEU A 41 -23.65 -22.37 21.17
C LEU A 41 -24.88 -23.15 21.64
N MET A 42 -25.66 -22.60 22.57
CA MET A 42 -26.89 -23.24 23.05
C MET A 42 -27.89 -23.47 21.91
N PHE A 43 -28.03 -22.50 21.01
CA PHE A 43 -28.86 -22.65 19.82
C PHE A 43 -28.33 -23.75 18.88
N LEU A 44 -27.03 -23.79 18.62
CA LEU A 44 -26.41 -24.86 17.81
C LEU A 44 -26.65 -26.25 18.42
N LEU A 45 -26.59 -26.36 19.75
CA LEU A 45 -26.86 -27.60 20.47
C LEU A 45 -28.33 -28.02 20.41
N ASP A 46 -29.27 -27.07 20.48
CA ASP A 46 -30.70 -27.32 20.25
C ASP A 46 -30.96 -27.80 18.81
N LYS A 47 -30.18 -27.28 17.84
CA LYS A 47 -30.11 -27.78 16.47
C LYS A 47 -29.28 -29.05 16.31
N ASN A 48 -28.92 -29.72 17.40
CA ASN A 48 -28.23 -31.01 17.45
C ASN A 48 -26.85 -31.02 16.77
N ILE A 49 -26.12 -29.89 16.79
CA ILE A 49 -24.73 -29.87 16.31
C ILE A 49 -23.89 -30.90 17.08
N LYS A 50 -22.98 -31.57 16.37
CA LYS A 50 -22.06 -32.56 16.92
C LYS A 50 -20.61 -32.11 16.76
N LYS A 51 -19.75 -32.67 17.61
CA LYS A 51 -18.30 -32.51 17.51
C LYS A 51 -17.81 -32.90 16.10
N ASN A 52 -16.85 -32.14 15.58
CA ASN A 52 -16.24 -32.30 14.26
C ASN A 52 -17.20 -32.10 13.06
N GLU A 53 -18.45 -31.68 13.28
CA GLU A 53 -19.26 -31.16 12.18
C GLU A 53 -18.67 -29.87 11.63
N ARG A 54 -19.03 -29.55 10.40
CA ARG A 54 -18.47 -28.41 9.67
C ARG A 54 -19.58 -27.40 9.42
N VAL A 55 -19.28 -26.15 9.74
CA VAL A 55 -20.21 -25.03 9.70
C VAL A 55 -19.67 -23.98 8.75
N VAL A 56 -20.34 -23.76 7.62
CA VAL A 56 -20.04 -22.64 6.74
C VAL A 56 -20.44 -21.35 7.43
N VAL A 57 -19.53 -20.37 7.48
CA VAL A 57 -19.78 -19.06 8.07
C VAL A 57 -19.69 -18.02 6.96
N LEU A 58 -20.87 -17.55 6.53
CA LEU A 58 -21.12 -16.62 5.44
C LEU A 58 -21.65 -15.30 6.02
N LEU A 59 -20.85 -14.65 6.87
CA LEU A 59 -21.19 -13.40 7.53
C LEU A 59 -20.22 -12.29 7.12
N PRO A 60 -20.68 -11.02 6.97
CA PRO A 60 -19.77 -9.90 6.76
C PRO A 60 -18.81 -9.74 7.95
N ARG A 61 -17.69 -9.04 7.75
CA ARG A 61 -16.79 -8.67 8.84
C ARG A 61 -17.55 -7.85 9.88
N GLY A 62 -17.46 -8.29 11.14
CA GLY A 62 -18.16 -7.68 12.26
C GLY A 62 -18.14 -8.57 13.49
N ILE A 63 -18.94 -8.18 14.48
CA ILE A 63 -19.03 -8.89 15.76
C ILE A 63 -19.67 -10.26 15.60
N ASP A 64 -20.71 -10.38 14.75
CA ASP A 64 -21.41 -11.64 14.54
C ASP A 64 -20.52 -12.71 13.91
N LEU A 65 -19.57 -12.32 13.04
CA LEU A 65 -18.55 -13.22 12.51
C LEU A 65 -17.68 -13.79 13.64
N LEU A 66 -17.18 -12.94 14.53
CA LEU A 66 -16.34 -13.36 15.64
C LEU A 66 -17.12 -14.24 16.64
N VAL A 67 -18.33 -13.84 16.99
CA VAL A 67 -19.25 -14.61 17.84
C VAL A 67 -19.51 -15.99 17.25
N SER A 68 -19.77 -16.08 15.95
CA SER A 68 -20.02 -17.32 15.23
C SER A 68 -18.80 -18.24 15.23
N ILE A 69 -17.61 -17.71 14.92
CA ILE A 69 -16.36 -18.48 14.96
C ILE A 69 -16.14 -19.07 16.37
N VAL A 70 -16.28 -18.25 17.41
CA VAL A 70 -16.09 -18.70 18.80
C VAL A 70 -17.14 -19.75 19.19
N ALA A 71 -18.42 -19.57 18.84
CA ALA A 71 -19.47 -20.52 19.13
C ALA A 71 -19.25 -21.88 18.45
N VAL A 72 -18.83 -21.89 17.18
CA VAL A 72 -18.50 -23.11 16.43
C VAL A 72 -17.29 -23.82 17.05
N ILE A 73 -16.26 -23.08 17.46
CA ILE A 73 -15.09 -23.65 18.16
C ILE A 73 -15.52 -24.26 19.50
N LYS A 74 -16.36 -23.56 20.29
CA LYS A 74 -16.93 -24.05 21.56
C LYS A 74 -17.76 -25.32 21.39
N ALA A 75 -18.48 -25.46 20.27
CA ALA A 75 -19.23 -26.67 19.93
C ALA A 75 -18.33 -27.87 19.59
N GLY A 76 -17.00 -27.67 19.50
CA GLY A 76 -16.07 -28.69 19.03
C GLY A 76 -16.18 -28.95 17.52
N ALA A 77 -16.84 -28.05 16.78
CA ALA A 77 -17.02 -28.11 15.34
C ALA A 77 -15.89 -27.36 14.61
N THR A 78 -15.91 -27.42 13.29
CA THR A 78 -14.95 -26.77 12.39
C THR A 78 -15.67 -25.68 11.61
N TYR A 79 -15.16 -24.45 11.60
CA TYR A 79 -15.75 -23.40 10.78
C TYR A 79 -15.13 -23.36 9.38
N VAL A 80 -15.93 -22.99 8.39
CA VAL A 80 -15.51 -22.83 6.98
C VAL A 80 -15.83 -21.38 6.59
N PRO A 81 -14.87 -20.45 6.65
CA PRO A 81 -15.14 -19.05 6.36
C PRO A 81 -15.31 -18.86 4.85
N VAL A 82 -16.37 -18.15 4.45
CA VAL A 82 -16.70 -17.91 3.03
C VAL A 82 -16.96 -16.43 2.81
N ASP A 83 -16.51 -15.90 1.67
CA ASP A 83 -16.79 -14.52 1.29
C ASP A 83 -18.29 -14.31 1.02
N VAL A 84 -18.84 -13.17 1.47
CA VAL A 84 -20.26 -12.89 1.28
C VAL A 84 -20.63 -12.72 -0.19
N ASN A 85 -19.69 -12.40 -1.08
CA ASN A 85 -19.90 -12.21 -2.52
C ASN A 85 -19.66 -13.49 -3.34
N ILE A 86 -19.56 -14.66 -2.71
CA ILE A 86 -19.40 -15.93 -3.42
C ILE A 86 -20.57 -16.20 -4.39
N THR A 87 -20.32 -16.95 -5.47
CA THR A 87 -21.38 -17.42 -6.35
C THR A 87 -22.15 -18.59 -5.70
N GLN A 88 -23.38 -18.86 -6.16
CA GLN A 88 -24.13 -20.03 -5.68
C GLN A 88 -23.38 -21.33 -5.99
N ASP A 89 -22.86 -21.49 -7.21
CA ASP A 89 -22.15 -22.69 -7.64
C ASP A 89 -20.88 -22.95 -6.79
N ASP A 90 -20.10 -21.91 -6.50
CA ASP A 90 -18.91 -22.04 -5.66
C ASP A 90 -19.28 -22.34 -4.20
N LEU A 91 -20.38 -21.76 -3.69
CA LEU A 91 -20.87 -22.04 -2.35
C LEU A 91 -21.33 -23.51 -2.22
N ASP A 92 -22.08 -24.01 -3.21
CA ASP A 92 -22.52 -25.40 -3.26
C ASP A 92 -21.32 -26.35 -3.32
N TYR A 93 -20.31 -26.03 -4.14
CA TYR A 93 -19.06 -26.78 -4.18
C TYR A 93 -18.34 -26.79 -2.83
N ILE A 94 -18.24 -25.64 -2.14
CA ILE A 94 -17.62 -25.56 -0.82
C ILE A 94 -18.42 -26.37 0.21
N ILE A 95 -19.75 -26.29 0.21
CA ILE A 95 -20.60 -27.08 1.11
C ILE A 95 -20.39 -28.58 0.87
N GLU A 96 -20.37 -29.00 -0.39
CA GLU A 96 -20.16 -30.41 -0.75
C GLU A 96 -18.76 -30.90 -0.38
N ASP A 97 -17.72 -30.20 -0.82
CA ASP A 97 -16.32 -30.60 -0.60
C ASP A 97 -15.94 -30.54 0.88
N SER A 98 -16.43 -29.53 1.59
CA SER A 98 -16.27 -29.44 3.02
C SER A 98 -17.23 -30.39 3.73
N GLY A 99 -18.24 -30.99 3.12
CA GLY A 99 -19.23 -31.81 3.84
C GLY A 99 -19.89 -31.06 5.01
N ALA A 100 -20.08 -29.75 4.87
CA ALA A 100 -20.75 -28.94 5.88
C ALA A 100 -22.24 -29.30 5.96
N THR A 101 -22.76 -29.38 7.19
CA THR A 101 -24.17 -29.69 7.47
C THR A 101 -24.92 -28.49 8.04
N TYR A 102 -24.20 -27.40 8.31
CA TYR A 102 -24.73 -26.14 8.83
C TYR A 102 -24.17 -24.96 8.04
N VAL A 103 -25.01 -23.94 7.85
CA VAL A 103 -24.61 -22.65 7.28
C VAL A 103 -25.11 -21.55 8.21
N ILE A 104 -24.20 -20.69 8.68
CA ILE A 104 -24.53 -19.44 9.34
C ILE A 104 -24.38 -18.32 8.31
N LEU A 105 -25.43 -17.51 8.09
CA LEU A 105 -25.42 -16.43 7.10
C LEU A 105 -26.14 -15.17 7.56
N SER A 106 -25.79 -14.04 6.96
CA SER A 106 -26.48 -12.77 7.22
C SER A 106 -27.93 -12.84 6.75
N SER A 107 -28.82 -12.18 7.49
CA SER A 107 -30.23 -12.05 7.12
C SER A 107 -30.42 -11.33 5.77
N THR A 108 -29.46 -10.50 5.39
CA THR A 108 -29.42 -9.78 4.10
C THR A 108 -29.06 -10.68 2.91
N GLU A 109 -28.48 -11.85 3.16
CA GLU A 109 -28.00 -12.80 2.15
C GLU A 109 -29.10 -13.77 1.71
N SER A 110 -30.28 -13.24 1.38
CA SER A 110 -31.46 -14.04 1.00
C SER A 110 -31.38 -14.71 -0.38
N ARG A 111 -30.36 -14.37 -1.18
CA ARG A 111 -30.19 -14.85 -2.56
C ARG A 111 -29.74 -16.31 -2.67
N TYR A 112 -29.15 -16.87 -1.60
CA TYR A 112 -28.61 -18.22 -1.63
C TYR A 112 -29.69 -19.27 -1.37
N VAL A 113 -29.64 -20.34 -2.15
CA VAL A 113 -30.53 -21.49 -2.03
C VAL A 113 -29.73 -22.63 -1.40
N PHE A 114 -30.33 -23.32 -0.44
CA PHE A 114 -29.72 -24.46 0.23
C PHE A 114 -30.63 -25.67 0.10
N SER A 115 -30.02 -26.85 0.01
CA SER A 115 -30.75 -28.11 0.04
C SER A 115 -31.36 -28.37 1.42
N GLU A 116 -32.44 -29.16 1.47
CA GLU A 116 -33.21 -29.41 2.70
C GLU A 116 -32.42 -30.05 3.85
N ASN A 117 -31.31 -30.71 3.53
CA ASN A 117 -30.41 -31.35 4.49
C ASN A 117 -29.40 -30.38 5.14
N ILE A 118 -29.36 -29.12 4.72
CA ILE A 118 -28.49 -28.10 5.31
C ILE A 118 -29.25 -27.33 6.39
N ASN A 119 -28.71 -27.31 7.61
CA ASN A 119 -29.26 -26.54 8.71
C ASN A 119 -28.84 -25.07 8.56
N VAL A 120 -29.75 -24.24 8.06
CA VAL A 120 -29.52 -22.82 7.82
C VAL A 120 -29.83 -22.01 9.09
N ILE A 121 -28.86 -21.21 9.53
CA ILE A 121 -28.93 -20.34 10.71
C ILE A 121 -28.73 -18.90 10.24
N ARG A 122 -29.81 -18.12 10.30
CA ARG A 122 -29.79 -16.70 9.92
C ARG A 122 -29.32 -15.82 11.06
N GLU A 123 -28.73 -14.69 10.72
CA GLU A 123 -28.23 -13.66 11.65
C GLU A 123 -29.23 -13.17 12.69
N GLU A 124 -30.51 -13.10 12.35
CA GLU A 124 -31.60 -12.79 13.30
C GLU A 124 -31.69 -13.79 14.47
N HIS A 125 -31.15 -15.00 14.31
CA HIS A 125 -31.00 -15.99 15.37
C HIS A 125 -29.68 -15.88 16.14
N LEU A 126 -28.71 -15.09 15.66
CA LEU A 126 -27.44 -14.82 16.36
C LEU A 126 -27.65 -13.82 17.50
N LEU A 127 -28.53 -12.82 17.29
CA LEU A 127 -28.96 -11.85 18.30
C LEU A 127 -30.11 -12.41 19.16
N PHE A 128 -29.84 -13.45 19.94
CA PHE A 128 -30.75 -13.76 21.04
C PHE A 128 -30.69 -12.63 22.06
N LYS A 129 -31.72 -11.78 22.10
CA LYS A 129 -32.10 -11.01 23.30
C LYS A 129 -32.44 -12.02 24.39
N TYR A 130 -31.42 -12.50 25.08
CA TYR A 130 -31.60 -13.42 26.18
C TYR A 130 -32.44 -12.72 27.25
N ASP A 131 -33.63 -13.26 27.49
CA ASP A 131 -34.53 -12.82 28.54
C ASP A 131 -33.82 -13.01 29.89
N LYS A 132 -33.84 -11.96 30.73
CA LYS A 132 -33.16 -11.93 32.06
C LYS A 132 -33.65 -13.04 33.01
N THR A 133 -34.68 -13.79 32.62
CA THR A 133 -35.34 -14.85 33.37
C THR A 133 -34.66 -16.20 33.27
N CYS A 134 -33.83 -16.44 32.26
CA CYS A 134 -33.04 -17.66 32.19
C CYS A 134 -31.89 -17.57 33.19
N LYS A 135 -32.08 -18.19 34.37
CA LYS A 135 -31.03 -18.38 35.39
C LYS A 135 -29.81 -19.04 34.73
N ILE A 136 -28.78 -18.23 34.47
CA ILE A 136 -27.49 -18.69 33.97
C ILE A 136 -26.83 -19.54 35.07
N GLY A 137 -26.98 -20.85 34.96
CA GLY A 137 -26.23 -21.86 35.70
C GLY A 137 -25.17 -22.57 34.86
N PHE A 138 -25.03 -22.20 33.58
CA PHE A 138 -23.96 -22.68 32.71
C PHE A 138 -22.74 -21.77 32.89
N THR A 139 -21.88 -22.13 33.83
CA THR A 139 -20.48 -21.73 33.74
C THR A 139 -19.80 -22.74 32.82
N TYR A 140 -18.91 -22.29 31.93
CA TYR A 140 -18.10 -23.14 31.05
C TYR A 140 -17.47 -24.36 31.77
N LYS A 141 -17.20 -24.25 33.09
CA LYS A 141 -16.80 -25.38 33.96
C LYS A 141 -17.71 -26.62 33.89
N ASN A 142 -18.98 -26.48 33.49
CA ASN A 142 -19.94 -27.58 33.33
C ASN A 142 -20.09 -28.06 31.87
N LEU A 143 -19.55 -27.32 30.88
CA LEU A 143 -19.48 -27.76 29.49
C LEU A 143 -18.17 -28.54 29.30
N LYS A 144 -18.17 -29.83 29.63
CA LYS A 144 -17.11 -30.76 29.19
C LYS A 144 -17.24 -31.06 27.69
N TYR A 145 -17.14 -30.04 26.84
CA TYR A 145 -16.84 -30.26 25.43
C TYR A 145 -15.34 -30.52 25.32
N ASN A 146 -14.96 -31.80 25.33
CA ASN A 146 -13.60 -32.25 25.01
C ASN A 146 -13.33 -31.94 23.53
N ARG A 147 -13.11 -30.67 23.16
CA ARG A 147 -12.48 -30.34 21.88
C ARG A 147 -11.13 -31.06 21.88
N ASP A 148 -10.90 -31.87 20.86
CA ASP A 148 -9.65 -32.62 20.80
C ASP A 148 -8.53 -31.63 20.50
N ILE A 149 -7.36 -31.80 21.11
CA ILE A 149 -6.18 -31.02 20.75
C ILE A 149 -5.83 -31.15 19.26
N ASN A 150 -6.25 -32.24 18.61
CA ASN A 150 -6.09 -32.52 17.19
C ASN A 150 -7.32 -32.16 16.33
N SER A 151 -8.34 -31.50 16.90
CA SER A 151 -9.51 -31.06 16.14
C SER A 151 -9.12 -30.10 15.02
N ILE A 152 -9.85 -30.19 13.90
CA ILE A 152 -9.74 -29.20 12.82
C ILE A 152 -10.43 -27.92 13.28
N ALA A 153 -9.69 -26.82 13.31
CA ALA A 153 -10.20 -25.50 13.67
C ALA A 153 -11.01 -24.92 12.51
N TYR A 154 -10.40 -24.88 11.33
CA TYR A 154 -11.05 -24.35 10.13
C TYR A 154 -10.66 -25.10 8.86
N ILE A 155 -11.49 -24.93 7.83
CA ILE A 155 -11.16 -25.30 6.45
C ILE A 155 -11.24 -24.04 5.62
N ILE A 156 -10.13 -23.66 4.98
CA ILE A 156 -10.09 -22.49 4.11
C ILE A 156 -9.81 -22.91 2.67
N TYR A 157 -10.46 -22.26 1.72
CA TYR A 157 -10.38 -22.64 0.32
C TYR A 157 -9.38 -21.77 -0.43
N THR A 158 -8.38 -22.42 -1.03
CA THR A 158 -7.42 -21.79 -1.94
C THR A 158 -7.80 -22.06 -3.38
N SER A 159 -7.39 -21.21 -4.31
CA SER A 159 -7.51 -21.49 -5.74
C SER A 159 -6.73 -22.75 -6.11
N GLY A 160 -7.40 -23.73 -6.72
CA GLY A 160 -6.74 -24.92 -7.21
C GLY A 160 -6.04 -24.67 -8.55
N THR A 161 -5.13 -25.58 -8.92
CA THR A 161 -4.52 -25.72 -10.26
C THR A 161 -5.42 -26.44 -11.28
N SER A 162 -6.54 -27.00 -10.81
CA SER A 162 -7.46 -27.86 -11.56
C SER A 162 -8.86 -27.26 -11.68
N GLY A 163 -8.95 -25.93 -11.80
CA GLY A 163 -10.22 -25.20 -11.91
C GLY A 163 -10.92 -24.96 -10.57
N HIS A 164 -11.02 -25.98 -9.72
CA HIS A 164 -11.80 -25.91 -8.47
C HIS A 164 -10.97 -25.56 -7.23
N PRO A 165 -11.52 -24.80 -6.27
CA PRO A 165 -10.87 -24.49 -5.00
C PRO A 165 -10.48 -25.74 -4.18
N LYS A 166 -9.37 -25.67 -3.44
CA LYS A 166 -8.85 -26.74 -2.57
C LYS A 166 -9.07 -26.36 -1.11
N GLY A 167 -9.86 -27.14 -0.37
CA GLY A 167 -10.08 -26.94 1.06
C GLY A 167 -8.89 -27.41 1.88
N VAL A 168 -8.18 -26.50 2.53
CA VAL A 168 -7.04 -26.78 3.43
C VAL A 168 -7.55 -26.92 4.86
N MET A 169 -7.33 -28.08 5.48
CA MET A 169 -7.79 -28.38 6.84
C MET A 169 -6.72 -27.99 7.87
N VAL A 170 -6.97 -26.95 8.67
CA VAL A 170 -6.02 -26.47 9.67
C VAL A 170 -6.49 -26.83 11.08
N GLY A 171 -5.62 -27.47 11.86
CA GLY A 171 -5.91 -27.93 13.21
C GLY A 171 -5.58 -26.91 14.31
N ASP A 172 -6.13 -27.14 15.50
CA ASP A 172 -5.89 -26.32 16.69
C ASP A 172 -4.39 -26.16 16.99
N GLN A 173 -3.63 -27.27 17.06
CA GLN A 173 -2.20 -27.21 17.33
C GLN A 173 -1.43 -26.41 16.27
N ASN A 174 -1.87 -26.47 15.00
CA ASN A 174 -1.21 -25.73 13.93
C ASN A 174 -1.33 -24.22 14.20
N ILE A 175 -2.55 -23.74 14.46
CA ILE A 175 -2.81 -22.34 14.80
C ILE A 175 -2.05 -21.93 16.05
N ILE A 176 -2.15 -22.73 17.12
CA ILE A 176 -1.57 -22.37 18.41
C ILE A 176 -0.05 -22.24 18.31
N SER A 177 0.60 -23.17 17.61
CA SER A 177 2.04 -23.13 17.40
C SER A 177 2.43 -21.89 16.60
N THR A 178 1.82 -21.70 15.43
CA THR A 178 2.17 -20.59 14.54
C THR A 178 1.87 -19.24 15.17
N MET A 179 0.68 -19.04 15.76
CA MET A 179 0.31 -17.77 16.40
C MET A 179 1.22 -17.44 17.60
N LYS A 180 1.54 -18.42 18.46
CA LYS A 180 2.46 -18.19 19.58
C LYS A 180 3.87 -17.81 19.08
N ALA A 181 4.36 -18.42 18.00
CA ALA A 181 5.63 -18.06 17.39
C ALA A 181 5.59 -16.63 16.78
N CYS A 182 4.53 -16.31 16.04
CA CYS A 182 4.33 -14.98 15.46
C CYS A 182 4.29 -13.89 16.54
N CYS A 183 3.46 -14.06 17.58
CA CYS A 183 3.34 -13.09 18.67
C CYS A 183 4.68 -12.86 19.40
N ARG A 184 5.49 -13.91 19.59
CA ARG A 184 6.82 -13.76 20.21
C ARG A 184 7.79 -13.05 19.28
N ARG A 185 7.90 -13.47 18.03
CA ARG A 185 8.85 -12.92 17.05
C ARG A 185 8.60 -11.45 16.77
N LEU A 186 7.34 -11.08 16.64
CA LEU A 186 6.89 -9.71 16.40
C LEU A 186 6.73 -8.91 17.69
N GLU A 187 7.03 -9.49 18.86
CA GLU A 187 6.89 -8.85 20.17
C GLU A 187 5.52 -8.16 20.33
N LEU A 188 4.45 -8.89 19.99
CA LEU A 188 3.10 -8.34 20.00
C LEU A 188 2.55 -8.29 21.43
N ASP A 189 2.49 -7.10 22.00
CA ASP A 189 1.79 -6.82 23.25
C ASP A 189 1.12 -5.45 23.22
N ASN A 190 -0.14 -5.38 23.64
CA ASN A 190 -0.98 -4.18 23.64
C ASN A 190 -1.06 -3.42 22.30
N GLU A 191 -0.92 -4.13 21.18
CA GLU A 191 -1.05 -3.56 19.84
C GLU A 191 -2.53 -3.32 19.47
N LYS A 192 -2.79 -2.34 18.61
CA LYS A 192 -4.09 -2.10 17.98
C LYS A 192 -4.03 -2.56 16.51
N PHE A 193 -4.64 -3.70 16.22
CA PHE A 193 -4.68 -4.30 14.89
C PHE A 193 -5.89 -3.82 14.10
N LEU A 194 -5.67 -3.43 12.84
CA LEU A 194 -6.74 -3.21 11.87
C LEU A 194 -7.14 -4.55 11.21
N ILE A 195 -8.40 -4.96 11.36
CA ILE A 195 -8.97 -6.10 10.65
C ILE A 195 -9.68 -5.61 9.40
N LYS A 196 -9.15 -5.97 8.24
CA LYS A 196 -9.69 -5.58 6.93
C LYS A 196 -9.49 -6.62 5.84
N SER A 197 -8.69 -7.66 6.10
CA SER A 197 -8.45 -8.70 5.10
C SER A 197 -9.74 -9.47 4.82
N ASN A 198 -9.85 -10.01 3.61
CA ASN A 198 -10.98 -10.84 3.26
C ASN A 198 -10.94 -12.15 4.09
N LYS A 199 -12.05 -12.45 4.77
CA LYS A 199 -12.26 -13.61 5.66
C LYS A 199 -12.04 -14.98 5.00
N ALA A 200 -12.15 -15.06 3.67
CA ALA A 200 -11.86 -16.28 2.91
C ALA A 200 -10.35 -16.57 2.77
N PHE A 201 -9.47 -15.71 3.30
CA PHE A 201 -8.01 -15.88 3.26
C PHE A 201 -7.40 -16.00 4.64
N ASP A 202 -6.32 -16.76 4.72
CA ASP A 202 -5.62 -17.12 5.95
C ASP A 202 -4.99 -15.91 6.65
N PHE A 203 -4.69 -14.84 5.91
CA PHE A 203 -4.22 -13.57 6.48
C PHE A 203 -5.26 -12.92 7.42
N SER A 204 -6.56 -13.05 7.12
CA SER A 204 -7.61 -12.61 8.03
C SER A 204 -7.70 -13.46 9.30
N ILE A 205 -7.27 -14.72 9.25
CA ILE A 205 -7.28 -15.61 10.41
C ILE A 205 -6.23 -15.14 11.41
N PHE A 206 -5.06 -14.70 10.94
CA PHE A 206 -4.07 -14.02 11.77
C PHE A 206 -4.67 -12.75 12.41
N GLU A 207 -5.28 -11.87 11.61
CA GLU A 207 -5.93 -10.62 12.10
C GLU A 207 -7.01 -10.90 13.16
N LEU A 208 -7.86 -11.90 12.93
CA LEU A 208 -8.98 -12.25 13.82
C LEU A 208 -8.52 -12.95 15.10
N LEU A 209 -7.57 -13.88 15.01
CA LEU A 209 -7.18 -14.71 16.14
C LEU A 209 -6.09 -14.08 17.00
N VAL A 210 -5.38 -13.04 16.55
CA VAL A 210 -4.31 -12.39 17.34
C VAL A 210 -4.76 -12.00 18.75
N ILE A 211 -6.02 -11.58 18.89
CA ILE A 211 -6.61 -11.21 20.19
C ILE A 211 -6.70 -12.38 21.19
N PHE A 212 -6.68 -13.63 20.72
CA PHE A 212 -6.66 -14.81 21.60
C PHE A 212 -5.26 -15.12 22.16
N PHE A 213 -4.19 -14.60 21.56
CA PHE A 213 -2.82 -15.03 21.89
C PHE A 213 -1.99 -13.99 22.64
N SER A 214 -2.27 -12.70 22.48
CA SER A 214 -1.52 -11.59 23.09
C SER A 214 -2.45 -10.56 23.75
N GLY A 215 -1.92 -9.52 24.40
CA GLY A 215 -2.67 -8.42 25.01
C GLY A 215 -3.32 -7.44 24.00
N ASN A 216 -3.41 -7.81 22.73
CA ASN A 216 -3.78 -6.89 21.65
C ASN A 216 -5.27 -6.58 21.63
N SER A 217 -5.60 -5.46 20.99
CA SER A 217 -6.96 -5.07 20.63
C SER A 217 -7.14 -5.13 19.12
N VAL A 218 -8.36 -5.37 18.66
CA VAL A 218 -8.68 -5.47 17.24
C VAL A 218 -9.76 -4.45 16.87
N PHE A 219 -9.58 -3.81 15.73
CA PHE A 219 -10.45 -2.77 15.20
C PHE A 219 -10.93 -3.23 13.84
N ILE A 220 -12.22 -3.57 13.78
CA ILE A 220 -12.83 -4.19 12.60
C ILE A 220 -13.30 -3.09 11.67
N LEU A 221 -12.67 -3.01 10.49
CA LEU A 221 -13.12 -2.15 9.42
C LEU A 221 -14.38 -2.75 8.77
N PRO A 222 -15.47 -1.97 8.59
CA PRO A 222 -16.66 -2.43 7.89
C PRO A 222 -16.36 -3.06 6.53
N GLU A 223 -17.18 -4.03 6.13
CA GLU A 223 -17.05 -4.68 4.82
C GLU A 223 -17.28 -3.67 3.68
N GLY A 224 -16.38 -3.64 2.68
CA GLY A 224 -16.42 -2.74 1.53
C GLY A 224 -15.55 -1.48 1.72
N ASP A 225 -15.38 -1.00 2.95
CA ASP A 225 -14.59 0.20 3.24
C ASP A 225 -13.09 0.00 3.00
N GLU A 226 -12.61 -1.26 2.99
CA GLU A 226 -11.20 -1.58 2.67
C GLU A 226 -10.79 -1.20 1.25
N ARG A 227 -11.76 -0.93 0.37
CA ARG A 227 -11.56 -0.54 -1.03
C ARG A 227 -11.36 0.96 -1.20
N ASP A 228 -11.70 1.73 -0.18
CA ASP A 228 -11.57 3.18 -0.16
C ASP A 228 -10.37 3.59 0.73
N PRO A 229 -9.24 3.99 0.14
CA PRO A 229 -8.04 4.32 0.90
C PRO A 229 -8.25 5.55 1.82
N GLN A 230 -9.20 6.45 1.52
CA GLN A 230 -9.56 7.54 2.41
C GLN A 230 -10.19 7.02 3.69
N LYS A 231 -11.18 6.12 3.59
CA LYS A 231 -11.86 5.54 4.75
C LYS A 231 -10.92 4.71 5.61
N VAL A 232 -10.05 3.92 4.97
CA VAL A 232 -9.01 3.15 5.69
C VAL A 232 -8.11 4.09 6.47
N LEU A 233 -7.68 5.19 5.85
CA LEU A 233 -6.82 6.18 6.49
C LEU A 233 -7.52 6.89 7.66
N ASP A 234 -8.75 7.35 7.48
CA ASP A 234 -9.53 8.01 8.53
C ASP A 234 -9.71 7.06 9.72
N TYR A 235 -10.04 5.80 9.46
CA TYR A 235 -10.18 4.78 10.50
C TYR A 235 -8.87 4.49 11.24
N ILE A 236 -7.73 4.49 10.54
CA ILE A 236 -6.39 4.35 11.15
C ILE A 236 -6.10 5.50 12.12
N ILE A 237 -6.39 6.74 11.69
CA ILE A 237 -6.12 7.95 12.46
C ILE A 237 -7.04 8.02 13.68
N GLU A 238 -8.34 7.87 13.48
CA GLU A 238 -9.36 7.99 14.54
C GLU A 238 -9.14 6.98 15.66
N ASN A 239 -8.71 5.76 15.32
CA ASN A 239 -8.52 4.67 16.28
C ASN A 239 -7.08 4.52 16.78
N GLU A 240 -6.16 5.35 16.27
CA GLU A 240 -4.72 5.31 16.55
C GLU A 240 -4.13 3.91 16.32
N ILE A 241 -4.45 3.29 15.19
CA ILE A 241 -3.99 1.93 14.86
C ILE A 241 -2.45 1.86 14.91
N THR A 242 -1.91 0.79 15.49
CA THR A 242 -0.46 0.62 15.67
C THR A 242 0.17 -0.41 14.73
N THR A 243 -0.61 -1.44 14.38
CA THR A 243 -0.15 -2.52 13.50
C THR A 243 -1.04 -2.65 12.27
N LEU A 244 -0.41 -2.60 11.09
CA LEU A 244 -1.07 -2.82 9.80
C LEU A 244 -0.62 -4.14 9.20
N THR A 245 -1.56 -4.89 8.65
CA THR A 245 -1.34 -6.10 7.85
C THR A 245 -1.73 -5.81 6.41
N TYR A 246 -0.85 -6.09 5.45
CA TYR A 246 -1.15 -5.91 4.03
C TYR A 246 -0.52 -6.98 3.14
N VAL A 247 -1.13 -7.16 1.97
CA VAL A 247 -0.41 -7.70 0.80
C VAL A 247 0.31 -6.54 0.10
N PRO A 248 1.54 -6.74 -0.42
CA PRO A 248 2.34 -5.69 -1.06
C PRO A 248 1.59 -4.80 -2.05
N THR A 249 0.82 -5.38 -2.97
CA THR A 249 0.03 -4.62 -3.95
C THR A 249 -1.02 -3.71 -3.30
N GLY A 250 -1.75 -4.22 -2.31
CA GLY A 250 -2.74 -3.41 -1.60
C GLY A 250 -2.10 -2.27 -0.81
N PHE A 251 -0.89 -2.52 -0.27
CA PHE A 251 -0.15 -1.50 0.47
C PHE A 251 0.38 -0.39 -0.43
N SER A 252 0.89 -0.71 -1.63
CA SER A 252 1.37 0.31 -2.57
C SER A 252 0.26 1.28 -2.95
N TYR A 253 -0.95 0.78 -3.24
CA TYR A 253 -2.09 1.65 -3.52
C TYR A 253 -2.45 2.58 -2.35
N PHE A 254 -2.38 2.05 -1.13
CA PHE A 254 -2.63 2.84 0.07
C PHE A 254 -1.56 3.92 0.28
N LEU A 255 -0.28 3.59 0.08
CA LEU A 255 0.83 4.53 0.17
C LEU A 255 0.75 5.62 -0.90
N ASP A 256 0.48 5.26 -2.16
CA ASP A 256 0.28 6.21 -3.26
C ASP A 256 -0.81 7.23 -2.92
N TYR A 257 -1.91 6.76 -2.34
CA TYR A 257 -2.98 7.63 -1.89
C TYR A 257 -2.53 8.60 -0.78
N ILE A 258 -1.79 8.13 0.23
CA ILE A 258 -1.28 8.98 1.31
C ILE A 258 -0.32 10.04 0.77
N GLU A 259 0.62 9.66 -0.09
CA GLU A 259 1.62 10.57 -0.65
C GLU A 259 0.99 11.68 -1.51
N ARG A 260 -0.06 11.36 -2.29
CA ARG A 260 -0.77 12.34 -3.12
C ARG A 260 -1.56 13.37 -2.31
N ASN A 261 -1.97 13.02 -1.10
CA ASN A 261 -2.86 13.85 -0.28
C ASN A 261 -2.13 14.54 0.90
N ASP A 262 -0.80 14.44 0.98
CA ASP A 262 0.07 14.99 2.04
C ASP A 262 -0.42 14.68 3.48
N LYS A 263 -0.83 13.43 3.71
CA LYS A 263 -1.36 12.97 5.01
C LYS A 263 -0.36 12.20 5.86
N SER A 264 0.93 12.21 5.49
CA SER A 264 1.98 11.41 6.13
C SER A 264 2.14 11.69 7.63
N GLN A 265 1.96 12.95 8.06
CA GLN A 265 2.04 13.36 9.48
C GLN A 265 0.88 12.88 10.36
N ARG A 266 -0.09 12.13 9.82
CA ARG A 266 -1.31 11.75 10.57
C ARG A 266 -1.30 10.32 11.10
N CYS A 267 -0.35 9.47 10.67
CA CYS A 267 -0.30 8.05 11.05
C CYS A 267 0.85 7.67 12.00
N ASP A 268 1.34 8.62 12.81
CA ASP A 268 2.50 8.45 13.71
C ASP A 268 2.39 7.30 14.72
N LYS A 269 1.18 6.78 14.93
CA LYS A 269 0.90 5.65 15.84
C LYS A 269 1.22 4.30 15.22
N VAL A 270 1.22 4.20 13.89
CA VAL A 270 1.58 2.98 13.17
C VAL A 270 3.08 2.77 13.31
N HIS A 271 3.49 1.71 14.00
CA HIS A 271 4.90 1.37 14.19
C HIS A 271 5.23 -0.07 13.78
N LYS A 272 4.25 -0.87 13.33
CA LYS A 272 4.47 -2.20 12.74
C LYS A 272 3.65 -2.36 11.46
N ILE A 273 4.33 -2.74 10.37
CA ILE A 273 3.73 -3.04 9.07
C ILE A 273 4.13 -4.46 8.70
N LEU A 274 3.13 -5.34 8.61
CA LEU A 274 3.30 -6.75 8.32
C LEU A 274 2.86 -7.00 6.88
N LEU A 275 3.83 -7.23 5.99
CA LEU A 275 3.62 -7.54 4.59
C LEU A 275 3.71 -9.03 4.36
N GLY A 276 2.79 -9.61 3.59
CA GLY A 276 2.84 -11.03 3.28
C GLY A 276 2.01 -11.40 2.06
N GLY A 277 2.13 -12.65 1.62
CA GLY A 277 1.32 -13.16 0.51
C GLY A 277 1.76 -12.72 -0.88
N GLU A 278 2.70 -11.80 -1.06
CA GLU A 278 3.33 -11.49 -2.35
C GLU A 278 4.82 -11.15 -2.15
N LYS A 279 5.56 -10.98 -3.25
CA LYS A 279 6.93 -10.51 -3.17
C LYS A 279 6.94 -9.05 -2.70
N VAL A 280 7.70 -8.77 -1.65
CA VAL A 280 8.03 -7.40 -1.23
C VAL A 280 9.23 -6.94 -2.06
N ASP A 281 9.19 -5.72 -2.59
CA ASP A 281 10.32 -5.13 -3.30
C ASP A 281 10.84 -3.86 -2.63
N LYS A 282 12.06 -3.47 -3.04
CA LYS A 282 12.78 -2.30 -2.53
C LYS A 282 11.96 -1.03 -2.62
N SER A 283 11.29 -0.81 -3.74
CA SER A 283 10.57 0.43 -4.00
C SER A 283 9.33 0.57 -3.08
N LEU A 284 8.64 -0.53 -2.75
CA LEU A 284 7.58 -0.53 -1.73
C LEU A 284 8.15 -0.16 -0.36
N VAL A 285 9.28 -0.77 0.04
CA VAL A 285 9.90 -0.53 1.34
C VAL A 285 10.36 0.93 1.47
N LEU A 286 10.95 1.50 0.42
CA LEU A 286 11.35 2.90 0.40
C LEU A 286 10.15 3.84 0.55
N GLN A 287 9.06 3.57 -0.17
CA GLN A 287 7.83 4.35 -0.07
C GLN A 287 7.22 4.23 1.33
N ALA A 288 7.15 3.01 1.87
CA ALA A 288 6.67 2.74 3.21
C ALA A 288 7.50 3.46 4.28
N ASN A 289 8.83 3.43 4.19
CA ASN A 289 9.72 4.16 5.09
C ASN A 289 9.56 5.68 4.98
N SER A 290 9.20 6.19 3.80
CA SER A 290 8.91 7.63 3.62
C SER A 290 7.60 8.03 4.31
N VAL A 291 6.58 7.17 4.25
CA VAL A 291 5.25 7.45 4.84
C VAL A 291 5.21 7.12 6.34
N PHE A 292 5.91 6.06 6.76
CA PHE A 292 5.93 5.52 8.11
C PHE A 292 7.39 5.38 8.63
N PRO A 293 8.12 6.49 8.84
CA PRO A 293 9.57 6.46 9.12
C PRO A 293 9.95 5.79 10.45
N GLN A 294 9.01 5.62 11.36
CA GLN A 294 9.23 4.95 12.66
C GLN A 294 8.69 3.52 12.68
N ALA A 295 8.08 3.05 11.59
CA ALA A 295 7.48 1.72 11.56
C ALA A 295 8.49 0.66 11.16
N GLU A 296 8.42 -0.47 11.85
CA GLU A 296 9.09 -1.69 11.44
C GLU A 296 8.33 -2.33 10.29
N ILE A 297 9.03 -2.65 9.20
CA ILE A 297 8.46 -3.39 8.07
C ILE A 297 8.90 -4.84 8.17
N TRP A 298 7.93 -5.75 8.18
CA TRP A 298 8.16 -7.18 8.28
C TRP A 298 7.65 -7.89 7.02
N ASN A 299 8.49 -8.75 6.43
CA ASN A 299 8.10 -9.64 5.36
C ASN A 299 7.77 -11.02 5.93
N LEU A 300 6.50 -11.43 5.81
CA LEU A 300 5.96 -12.69 6.27
C LEU A 300 5.79 -13.63 5.08
N TYR A 301 6.24 -14.87 5.25
CA TYR A 301 6.05 -15.92 4.25
C TYR A 301 5.46 -17.16 4.88
N GLY A 302 4.45 -17.71 4.21
CA GLY A 302 3.86 -19.00 4.50
C GLY A 302 2.77 -19.30 3.47
N PRO A 303 2.67 -20.52 2.97
CA PRO A 303 1.48 -20.97 2.25
C PRO A 303 0.37 -21.33 3.24
N THR A 304 -0.88 -21.34 2.76
CA THR A 304 -2.05 -21.76 3.53
C THR A 304 -1.91 -23.16 4.13
N GLU A 305 -1.25 -24.08 3.40
CA GLU A 305 -0.98 -25.44 3.84
C GLU A 305 -0.02 -25.55 5.04
N ALA A 306 0.67 -24.45 5.37
CA ALA A 306 1.53 -24.32 6.54
C ALA A 306 1.00 -23.24 7.51
N THR A 307 -0.33 -23.02 7.54
CA THR A 307 -1.01 -22.14 8.50
C THR A 307 -0.51 -20.69 8.43
N PHE A 308 -0.76 -20.01 7.32
CA PHE A 308 -0.52 -18.58 7.04
C PHE A 308 0.94 -18.07 7.08
N CYS A 309 1.77 -18.50 8.02
CA CYS A 309 3.14 -18.02 8.18
C CYS A 309 4.06 -19.13 8.69
N SER A 310 5.24 -19.22 8.08
CA SER A 310 6.30 -20.17 8.37
C SER A 310 7.66 -19.51 8.56
N SER A 311 7.85 -18.32 8.00
CA SER A 311 9.06 -17.52 8.20
C SER A 311 8.75 -16.03 8.19
N MET A 312 9.63 -15.26 8.84
CA MET A 312 9.50 -13.81 8.93
C MET A 312 10.88 -13.17 8.84
N PHE A 313 10.91 -11.97 8.25
CA PHE A 313 12.11 -11.15 8.14
C PHE A 313 11.78 -9.69 8.44
N LYS A 314 12.49 -9.08 9.39
CA LYS A 314 12.44 -7.63 9.63
C LYS A 314 13.31 -6.93 8.60
N ILE A 315 12.72 -6.10 7.76
CA ILE A 315 13.43 -5.39 6.70
C ILE A 315 14.08 -4.15 7.32
N GLU A 316 15.38 -4.22 7.55
CA GLU A 316 16.19 -3.06 8.01
C GLU A 316 16.86 -2.33 6.84
N ASP A 317 17.19 -3.07 5.78
CA ASP A 317 17.80 -2.55 4.56
C ASP A 317 16.89 -2.81 3.35
N PRO A 318 16.38 -1.78 2.65
CA PRO A 318 15.58 -1.94 1.43
C PRO A 318 16.28 -2.71 0.31
N ASP A 319 17.61 -2.79 0.31
CA ASP A 319 18.41 -3.57 -0.64
C ASP A 319 18.52 -5.06 -0.28
N TYR A 320 18.12 -5.44 0.94
CA TYR A 320 18.21 -6.81 1.44
C TYR A 320 16.85 -7.29 1.94
N ILE A 321 16.05 -7.84 1.02
CA ILE A 321 14.70 -8.35 1.29
C ILE A 321 14.69 -9.87 1.07
N THR A 322 14.46 -10.61 2.15
CA THR A 322 14.35 -12.07 2.15
C THR A 322 13.06 -12.51 2.84
N ILE A 323 12.79 -13.81 2.90
CA ILE A 323 11.72 -14.35 3.76
C ILE A 323 12.23 -14.78 5.14
N GLY A 324 13.52 -14.53 5.42
CA GLY A 324 14.13 -14.73 6.71
C GLY A 324 14.27 -16.19 7.09
N THR A 325 14.13 -16.45 8.39
CA THR A 325 14.27 -17.78 9.00
C THR A 325 12.93 -18.34 9.46
N ALA A 326 12.89 -19.67 9.60
CA ALA A 326 11.76 -20.42 10.11
C ALA A 326 11.23 -19.87 11.45
N LEU A 327 9.91 -19.98 11.65
CA LEU A 327 9.27 -19.78 12.96
C LEU A 327 9.69 -20.87 13.94
N GLU A 328 9.63 -20.55 15.23
CA GLU A 328 9.92 -21.54 16.26
C GLU A 328 8.91 -22.70 16.18
N GLY A 329 9.42 -23.93 16.18
CA GLY A 329 8.61 -25.14 15.93
C GLY A 329 8.56 -25.55 14.45
N GLU A 330 9.17 -24.77 13.55
CA GLU A 330 9.31 -25.08 12.14
C GLU A 330 10.77 -25.09 11.68
N LYS A 331 10.98 -25.72 10.53
CA LYS A 331 12.23 -25.76 9.79
C LYS A 331 11.92 -25.55 8.31
N LEU A 332 12.69 -24.71 7.65
CA LEU A 332 12.66 -24.58 6.20
C LEU A 332 13.93 -25.25 5.64
N GLU A 333 13.74 -26.17 4.71
CA GLU A 333 14.81 -26.83 3.97
C GLU A 333 14.72 -26.47 2.48
N ILE A 334 15.87 -26.34 1.84
CA ILE A 334 15.96 -26.26 0.39
C ILE A 334 16.32 -27.65 -0.12
N ARG A 335 15.50 -28.26 -0.96
CA ARG A 335 15.72 -29.63 -1.48
C ARG A 335 15.84 -29.65 -3.00
N ASP A 336 16.73 -30.49 -3.51
CA ASP A 336 16.88 -30.73 -4.95
C ASP A 336 15.77 -31.63 -5.50
N SER A 337 15.81 -31.91 -6.81
CA SER A 337 14.82 -32.78 -7.47
C SER A 337 14.82 -34.23 -6.97
N ASN A 338 15.87 -34.67 -6.29
CA ASN A 338 15.98 -35.99 -5.68
C ASN A 338 15.51 -36.00 -4.21
N GLY A 339 15.11 -34.84 -3.68
CA GLY A 339 14.69 -34.67 -2.29
C GLY A 339 15.85 -34.53 -1.30
N LYS A 340 17.08 -34.31 -1.76
CA LYS A 340 18.25 -34.09 -0.90
C LYS A 340 18.36 -32.60 -0.54
N THR A 341 18.69 -32.30 0.72
CA THR A 341 18.95 -30.92 1.16
C THR A 341 20.11 -30.30 0.38
N CYS A 342 19.91 -29.08 -0.10
CA CYS A 342 20.88 -28.25 -0.80
C CYS A 342 21.75 -27.47 0.20
N ASP A 343 23.00 -27.21 -0.18
CA ASP A 343 23.91 -26.33 0.56
C ASP A 343 23.56 -24.84 0.37
N ILE A 344 24.20 -23.98 1.15
CA ILE A 344 24.10 -22.51 1.06
C ILE A 344 24.36 -22.04 -0.39
N LEU A 345 23.57 -21.07 -0.86
CA LEU A 345 23.54 -20.50 -2.22
C LEU A 345 23.14 -21.46 -3.35
N ILE A 346 22.76 -22.70 -3.05
CA ILE A 346 22.23 -23.63 -4.04
C ILE A 346 20.71 -23.55 -4.08
N THR A 347 20.17 -23.28 -5.28
CA THR A 347 18.72 -23.19 -5.50
C THR A 347 18.07 -24.57 -5.48
N GLY A 348 16.94 -24.69 -4.80
CA GLY A 348 16.08 -25.87 -4.77
C GLY A 348 14.64 -25.51 -4.38
N GLU A 349 13.79 -26.51 -4.22
CA GLU A 349 12.43 -26.34 -3.71
C GLU A 349 12.45 -26.08 -2.20
N ILE A 350 11.69 -25.07 -1.77
CA ILE A 350 11.46 -24.78 -0.35
C ILE A 350 10.49 -25.84 0.20
N VAL A 351 10.93 -26.54 1.23
CA VAL A 351 10.13 -27.53 1.97
C VAL A 351 10.02 -27.06 3.41
N ILE A 352 8.77 -26.99 3.89
CA ILE A 352 8.47 -26.58 5.26
C ILE A 352 8.21 -27.84 6.08
N LEU A 353 8.85 -27.94 7.24
CA LEU A 353 8.66 -29.01 8.20
C LEU A 353 8.25 -28.38 9.53
N GLY A 354 7.27 -28.94 10.22
CA GLY A 354 6.95 -28.46 11.55
C GLY A 354 5.51 -28.63 11.98
N THR A 355 5.20 -28.01 13.11
CA THR A 355 3.89 -28.04 13.76
C THR A 355 2.86 -27.14 13.09
N GLY A 356 3.26 -26.16 12.28
CA GLY A 356 2.32 -25.34 11.50
C GLY A 356 1.79 -26.03 10.23
N ILE A 357 2.34 -27.19 9.84
CA ILE A 357 1.83 -27.94 8.69
C ILE A 357 0.41 -28.43 8.96
N SER A 358 -0.51 -28.02 8.08
CA SER A 358 -1.94 -28.33 8.13
C SER A 358 -2.21 -29.84 8.10
N LYS A 359 -3.46 -30.25 8.36
CA LYS A 359 -3.92 -31.63 8.25
C LYS A 359 -4.14 -32.08 6.79
N GLY A 360 -3.70 -31.29 5.81
CA GLY A 360 -3.84 -31.55 4.38
C GLY A 360 -5.12 -31.00 3.77
N TYR A 361 -5.37 -31.36 2.53
CA TYR A 361 -6.57 -31.02 1.79
C TYR A 361 -7.74 -31.97 2.10
N THR A 362 -8.98 -31.45 2.01
CA THR A 362 -10.24 -32.21 2.05
C THR A 362 -10.24 -33.37 1.06
N LYS A 363 -9.75 -33.13 -0.17
CA LYS A 363 -9.57 -34.15 -1.20
C LYS A 363 -8.24 -34.89 -1.02
N ASN A 364 -8.28 -36.06 -0.40
CA ASN A 364 -7.12 -36.92 -0.12
C ASN A 364 -6.16 -37.14 -1.31
N LYS A 365 -6.67 -37.18 -2.55
CA LYS A 365 -5.83 -37.34 -3.75
C LYS A 365 -4.81 -36.21 -3.94
N LEU A 366 -5.12 -35.00 -3.49
CA LEU A 366 -4.28 -33.81 -3.63
C LEU A 366 -3.12 -33.78 -2.62
N ASN A 367 -3.24 -34.55 -1.53
CA ASN A 367 -2.20 -34.63 -0.51
C ASN A 367 -0.96 -35.39 -1.01
N ARG A 368 -1.16 -36.29 -1.97
CA ARG A 368 -0.10 -37.10 -2.56
C ARG A 368 0.97 -36.19 -3.17
N ASN A 369 2.23 -36.47 -2.86
CA ASN A 369 3.43 -35.74 -3.32
C ASN A 369 3.62 -34.32 -2.77
N LYS A 370 2.63 -33.74 -2.07
CA LYS A 370 2.74 -32.42 -1.44
C LYS A 370 2.99 -32.50 0.06
N PHE A 371 2.31 -33.43 0.74
CA PHE A 371 2.46 -33.63 2.17
C PHE A 371 3.16 -34.93 2.51
N VAL A 372 3.95 -34.91 3.57
CA VAL A 372 4.45 -36.10 4.27
C VAL A 372 4.02 -35.97 5.72
N PHE A 373 3.08 -36.80 6.15
CA PHE A 373 2.56 -36.76 7.52
C PHE A 373 3.35 -37.72 8.41
N ASN A 374 4.07 -37.20 9.40
CA ASN A 374 4.80 -38.00 10.39
C ASN A 374 4.30 -37.69 11.81
N SER A 375 4.60 -38.58 12.75
CA SER A 375 4.19 -38.45 14.16
C SER A 375 4.89 -37.31 14.90
N GLU A 376 6.11 -36.93 14.49
CA GLU A 376 6.89 -35.86 15.11
C GLU A 376 6.69 -34.52 14.37
N PHE A 377 7.00 -34.47 13.08
CA PHE A 377 6.84 -33.27 12.25
C PHE A 377 6.34 -33.64 10.87
N SER A 378 5.26 -33.00 10.43
CA SER A 378 4.78 -33.12 9.05
C SER A 378 5.58 -32.20 8.14
N GLU A 379 5.63 -32.54 6.86
CA GLU A 379 6.34 -31.80 5.83
C GLU A 379 5.38 -31.36 4.72
N TYR A 380 5.65 -30.20 4.12
CA TYR A 380 4.93 -29.68 2.97
C TYR A 380 5.90 -29.12 1.91
N LYS A 381 5.74 -29.57 0.65
CA LYS A 381 6.48 -29.08 -0.51
C LYS A 381 5.74 -27.89 -1.15
N THR A 382 6.32 -26.69 -1.07
CA THR A 382 5.59 -25.45 -1.39
C THR A 382 5.41 -25.19 -2.88
N GLY A 383 6.30 -25.75 -3.72
CA GLY A 383 6.46 -25.38 -5.12
C GLY A 383 7.23 -24.06 -5.33
N ASP A 384 7.63 -23.38 -4.26
CA ASP A 384 8.49 -22.18 -4.34
C ASP A 384 9.96 -22.62 -4.44
N LEU A 385 10.71 -21.93 -5.29
CA LEU A 385 12.15 -22.13 -5.46
C LEU A 385 12.91 -21.04 -4.68
N GLY A 386 13.97 -21.44 -4.00
CA GLY A 386 14.82 -20.53 -3.23
C GLY A 386 16.16 -21.14 -2.85
N TYR A 387 16.98 -20.35 -2.17
CA TYR A 387 18.25 -20.79 -1.59
C TYR A 387 18.45 -20.15 -0.21
N ILE A 388 19.33 -20.75 0.61
CA ILE A 388 19.79 -20.17 1.88
C ILE A 388 20.99 -19.27 1.57
N ASP A 389 20.97 -18.02 2.00
CA ASP A 389 22.12 -17.12 1.82
C ASP A 389 23.21 -17.30 2.89
N ASN A 390 24.28 -16.51 2.80
CA ASN A 390 25.40 -16.57 3.73
C ASN A 390 25.03 -16.15 5.17
N TYR A 391 23.88 -15.53 5.37
CA TYR A 391 23.36 -15.11 6.67
C TYR A 391 22.34 -16.11 7.23
N GLY A 392 22.08 -17.22 6.53
CA GLY A 392 21.12 -18.24 6.93
C GLY A 392 19.66 -17.88 6.62
N ASN A 393 19.41 -16.79 5.90
CA ASN A 393 18.06 -16.40 5.49
C ASN A 393 17.71 -17.07 4.16
N ILE A 394 16.41 -17.26 3.92
CA ILE A 394 15.95 -17.85 2.67
C ILE A 394 15.55 -16.76 1.69
N VAL A 395 16.10 -16.86 0.48
CA VAL A 395 15.79 -15.99 -0.65
C VAL A 395 14.92 -16.75 -1.63
N ILE A 396 13.75 -16.20 -1.97
CA ILE A 396 12.87 -16.75 -3.00
C ILE A 396 13.35 -16.28 -4.38
N VAL A 397 13.52 -17.22 -5.30
CA VAL A 397 13.86 -16.93 -6.70
C VAL A 397 12.67 -17.03 -7.64
N GLY A 398 11.65 -17.81 -7.29
CA GLY A 398 10.47 -17.99 -8.12
C GLY A 398 9.66 -19.21 -7.73
N ARG A 399 8.94 -19.79 -8.69
CA ARG A 399 8.14 -21.00 -8.52
C ARG A 399 8.56 -22.07 -9.52
N ASN A 400 8.35 -23.33 -9.16
CA ASN A 400 8.56 -24.48 -10.04
C ASN A 400 7.33 -24.85 -10.89
N ASP A 401 6.25 -24.09 -10.76
CA ASP A 401 4.98 -24.24 -11.49
C ASP A 401 4.49 -22.90 -12.09
N ASP A 402 3.44 -22.97 -12.92
CA ASP A 402 2.80 -21.81 -13.58
C ASP A 402 1.80 -21.06 -12.68
N GLU A 403 1.97 -21.11 -11.35
CA GLU A 403 1.18 -20.32 -10.41
C GLU A 403 1.84 -18.98 -10.12
N ILE A 404 1.04 -17.94 -9.86
CA ILE A 404 1.51 -16.66 -9.33
C ILE A 404 0.66 -16.23 -8.14
N LYS A 405 1.16 -15.25 -7.37
CA LYS A 405 0.34 -14.51 -6.41
C LYS A 405 0.03 -13.12 -6.99
N ARG A 406 -1.26 -12.75 -7.06
CA ARG A 406 -1.76 -11.47 -7.56
C ARG A 406 -2.86 -10.97 -6.65
N ASN A 407 -2.76 -9.72 -6.17
CA ASN A 407 -3.66 -9.11 -5.19
C ASN A 407 -3.85 -9.96 -3.91
N GLY A 408 -2.83 -10.73 -3.51
CA GLY A 408 -2.89 -11.70 -2.42
C GLY A 408 -3.50 -13.06 -2.78
N TYR A 409 -4.04 -13.22 -3.98
CA TYR A 409 -4.63 -14.47 -4.45
C TYR A 409 -3.56 -15.31 -5.13
N ARG A 410 -3.45 -16.58 -4.75
CA ARG A 410 -2.76 -17.57 -5.58
C ARG A 410 -3.60 -17.75 -6.85
N ILE A 411 -3.02 -17.75 -8.03
CA ILE A 411 -3.76 -17.95 -9.29
C ILE A 411 -2.94 -18.91 -10.15
N SER A 412 -3.60 -19.95 -10.65
CA SER A 412 -3.01 -20.89 -11.60
C SER A 412 -3.50 -20.58 -13.01
N ILE A 413 -2.59 -20.44 -13.98
CA ILE A 413 -2.96 -20.32 -15.41
C ILE A 413 -3.82 -21.52 -15.82
N ASN A 414 -3.47 -22.72 -15.37
CA ASN A 414 -4.12 -23.95 -15.82
C ASN A 414 -5.60 -23.98 -15.49
N SER A 415 -6.00 -23.50 -14.31
CA SER A 415 -7.41 -23.40 -13.90
C SER A 415 -8.21 -22.42 -14.75
N LEU A 416 -7.59 -21.30 -15.12
CA LEU A 416 -8.19 -20.34 -16.03
C LEU A 416 -8.25 -20.91 -17.45
N GLU A 417 -7.22 -21.63 -17.90
CA GLU A 417 -7.23 -22.34 -19.19
C GLU A 417 -8.32 -23.42 -19.23
N GLU A 418 -8.51 -24.20 -18.17
CA GLU A 418 -9.60 -25.19 -18.07
C GLU A 418 -10.97 -24.53 -18.17
N SER A 419 -11.20 -23.46 -17.41
CA SER A 419 -12.46 -22.70 -17.46
C SER A 419 -12.74 -22.14 -18.85
N ILE A 420 -11.72 -21.62 -19.55
CA ILE A 420 -11.85 -21.15 -20.93
C ILE A 420 -12.13 -22.31 -21.89
N ARG A 421 -11.50 -23.48 -21.72
CA ARG A 421 -11.76 -24.66 -22.56
C ARG A 421 -13.17 -25.21 -22.38
N GLU A 422 -13.71 -25.16 -21.16
CA GLU A 422 -15.07 -25.60 -20.86
C GLU A 422 -16.11 -24.69 -21.53
N GLU A 423 -15.98 -23.37 -21.35
CA GLU A 423 -16.92 -22.40 -21.91
C GLU A 423 -16.74 -22.21 -23.42
N PHE A 424 -15.50 -22.34 -23.91
CA PHE A 424 -15.16 -22.13 -25.32
C PHE A 424 -14.31 -23.28 -25.90
N PRO A 425 -14.89 -24.48 -26.12
CA PRO A 425 -14.14 -25.67 -26.54
C PRO A 425 -13.40 -25.54 -27.89
N LYS A 426 -13.85 -24.62 -28.75
CA LYS A 426 -13.28 -24.38 -30.09
C LYS A 426 -12.32 -23.20 -30.14
N LEU A 427 -12.19 -22.43 -29.05
CA LEU A 427 -11.32 -21.26 -29.00
C LEU A 427 -9.87 -21.73 -28.91
N LEU A 428 -9.04 -21.24 -29.84
CA LEU A 428 -7.60 -21.38 -29.74
C LEU A 428 -7.06 -20.20 -28.96
N PHE A 429 -6.44 -20.45 -27.82
CA PHE A 429 -5.96 -19.39 -26.94
C PHE A 429 -4.64 -19.76 -26.24
N LYS A 430 -3.97 -18.74 -25.72
CA LYS A 430 -2.81 -18.87 -24.83
C LYS A 430 -2.89 -17.79 -23.75
N LEU A 431 -2.77 -18.22 -22.49
CA LEU A 431 -2.64 -17.31 -21.36
C LEU A 431 -1.16 -17.10 -21.01
N MET A 432 -0.82 -15.86 -20.68
CA MET A 432 0.51 -15.48 -20.22
C MET A 432 0.42 -14.38 -19.16
N PHE A 433 1.38 -14.39 -18.24
CA PHE A 433 1.56 -13.30 -17.28
C PHE A 433 2.52 -12.25 -17.83
N PHE A 434 2.25 -11.00 -17.48
CA PHE A 434 3.09 -9.86 -17.80
C PHE A 434 3.28 -9.00 -16.56
N ASP A 435 4.50 -8.54 -16.30
CA ASP A 435 4.75 -7.58 -15.23
C ASP A 435 4.30 -6.19 -15.72
N LYS A 436 3.31 -5.57 -15.05
CA LYS A 436 2.85 -4.20 -15.36
C LYS A 436 3.79 -3.17 -14.75
N ASN A 437 4.27 -3.48 -13.55
CA ASN A 437 5.23 -2.73 -12.75
C ASN A 437 5.90 -3.73 -11.78
N ASN A 438 6.80 -3.27 -10.90
CA ASN A 438 7.49 -4.15 -9.94
C ASN A 438 6.53 -4.87 -8.96
N TYR A 439 5.28 -4.39 -8.86
CA TYR A 439 4.31 -4.77 -7.83
C TYR A 439 3.15 -5.63 -8.32
N SER A 440 2.81 -5.60 -9.61
CA SER A 440 1.62 -6.26 -10.13
C SER A 440 1.86 -7.00 -11.45
N ARG A 441 1.33 -8.23 -11.52
CA ARG A 441 1.29 -9.05 -12.74
C ARG A 441 -0.10 -9.01 -13.35
N GLU A 442 -0.17 -8.71 -14.64
CA GLU A 442 -1.37 -8.79 -15.45
C GLU A 442 -1.45 -10.15 -16.15
N ILE A 443 -2.67 -10.64 -16.31
CA ILE A 443 -2.96 -11.81 -17.15
C ILE A 443 -3.38 -11.30 -18.53
N CYS A 444 -2.69 -11.74 -19.57
CA CYS A 444 -3.11 -11.51 -20.95
C CYS A 444 -3.62 -12.82 -21.58
N LEU A 445 -4.83 -12.76 -22.13
CA LEU A 445 -5.39 -13.80 -22.98
C LEU A 445 -5.11 -13.46 -24.45
N PHE A 446 -4.23 -14.22 -25.08
CA PHE A 446 -4.09 -14.24 -26.53
C PHE A 446 -5.08 -15.25 -27.11
N TYR A 447 -5.87 -14.88 -28.10
CA TYR A 447 -6.85 -15.79 -28.69
C TYR A 447 -7.02 -15.55 -30.19
N ILE A 448 -7.37 -16.62 -30.93
CA ILE A 448 -7.66 -16.51 -32.36
C ILE A 448 -9.15 -16.20 -32.55
N VAL A 449 -9.43 -15.14 -33.32
CA VAL A 449 -10.80 -14.77 -33.68
C VAL A 449 -11.35 -15.82 -34.65
N GLN A 450 -12.19 -16.71 -34.14
CA GLN A 450 -13.17 -17.40 -34.98
C GLN A 450 -14.41 -16.50 -35.02
N SER A 451 -15.07 -16.41 -36.18
CA SER A 451 -16.01 -15.34 -36.60
C SER A 451 -17.28 -15.10 -35.75
N ALA A 452 -17.34 -15.58 -34.50
CA ALA A 452 -18.49 -15.47 -33.61
C ALA A 452 -18.15 -15.24 -32.12
N ILE A 453 -16.88 -15.03 -31.72
CA ILE A 453 -16.51 -14.86 -30.30
C ILE A 453 -15.72 -13.55 -30.12
N SER A 454 -16.32 -12.58 -29.42
CA SER A 454 -15.68 -11.31 -29.04
C SER A 454 -15.02 -11.39 -27.65
N LYS A 455 -14.18 -10.40 -27.32
CA LYS A 455 -13.65 -10.20 -25.96
C LYS A 455 -14.76 -10.18 -24.90
N ASN A 456 -15.87 -9.50 -25.21
CA ASN A 456 -16.98 -9.31 -24.27
C ASN A 456 -17.74 -10.62 -24.03
N ASP A 457 -17.85 -11.47 -25.06
CA ASP A 457 -18.43 -12.80 -24.90
C ASP A 457 -17.59 -13.67 -23.96
N ILE A 458 -16.25 -13.63 -24.13
CA ILE A 458 -15.31 -14.34 -23.25
C ILE A 458 -15.40 -13.81 -21.82
N LEU A 459 -15.31 -12.49 -21.64
CA LEU A 459 -15.33 -11.87 -20.32
C LEU A 459 -16.65 -12.14 -19.60
N SER A 460 -17.80 -11.94 -20.26
CA SER A 460 -19.12 -12.12 -19.65
C SER A 460 -19.36 -13.56 -19.18
N LYS A 461 -18.92 -14.56 -19.97
CA LYS A 461 -19.02 -15.97 -19.60
C LYS A 461 -18.08 -16.35 -18.48
N LEU A 462 -16.82 -15.93 -18.55
CA LEU A 462 -15.86 -16.24 -17.49
C LEU A 462 -16.24 -15.56 -16.17
N SER A 463 -16.75 -14.31 -16.20
CA SER A 463 -17.15 -13.59 -14.98
C SER A 463 -18.33 -14.21 -14.24
N GLN A 464 -19.11 -15.08 -14.90
CA GLN A 464 -20.19 -15.82 -14.24
C GLN A 464 -19.68 -16.98 -13.40
N ARG A 465 -18.48 -17.49 -13.70
CA ARG A 465 -17.91 -18.70 -13.07
C ARG A 465 -16.66 -18.44 -12.25
N LEU A 466 -15.94 -17.36 -12.58
CA LEU A 466 -14.67 -17.05 -11.98
C LEU A 466 -14.74 -15.72 -11.23
N PRO A 467 -14.16 -15.66 -10.02
CA PRO A 467 -13.99 -14.41 -9.32
C PRO A 467 -13.21 -13.40 -10.18
N SER A 468 -13.53 -12.11 -10.01
CA SER A 468 -12.93 -11.02 -10.80
C SER A 468 -11.40 -10.99 -10.77
N TYR A 469 -10.77 -11.43 -9.67
CA TYR A 469 -9.31 -11.49 -9.54
C TYR A 469 -8.64 -12.54 -10.45
N MET A 470 -9.36 -13.60 -10.87
CA MET A 470 -8.86 -14.62 -11.80
C MET A 470 -8.97 -14.23 -13.27
N LEU A 471 -9.80 -13.24 -13.60
CA LEU A 471 -10.05 -12.86 -15.00
C LEU A 471 -8.82 -12.20 -15.65
N PRO A 472 -8.59 -12.42 -16.97
CA PRO A 472 -7.59 -11.71 -17.73
C PRO A 472 -7.81 -10.19 -17.69
N ASN A 473 -6.74 -9.42 -17.54
CA ASN A 473 -6.76 -7.96 -17.61
C ASN A 473 -6.69 -7.48 -19.05
N LYS A 474 -5.94 -8.22 -19.88
CA LYS A 474 -5.65 -7.87 -21.27
C LYS A 474 -6.12 -8.99 -22.18
N TYR A 475 -6.64 -8.60 -23.33
CA TYR A 475 -7.15 -9.52 -24.34
C TYR A 475 -6.56 -9.08 -25.69
N ILE A 476 -5.79 -9.95 -26.32
CA ILE A 476 -5.20 -9.69 -27.64
C ILE A 476 -5.74 -10.72 -28.61
N SER A 477 -6.48 -10.26 -29.62
CA SER A 477 -6.88 -11.08 -30.74
C SER A 477 -5.73 -11.27 -31.72
N LEU A 478 -5.54 -12.49 -32.19
CA LEU A 478 -4.53 -12.87 -33.18
C LEU A 478 -5.19 -13.52 -34.40
N ASN A 479 -4.63 -13.30 -35.58
CA ASN A 479 -5.04 -14.04 -36.79
C ASN A 479 -4.48 -15.47 -36.77
N SER A 480 -3.31 -15.66 -36.16
CA SER A 480 -2.68 -16.96 -35.94
C SER A 480 -1.67 -16.86 -34.80
N PHE A 481 -1.36 -17.98 -34.14
CA PHE A 481 -0.30 -18.00 -33.14
C PHE A 481 1.08 -17.95 -33.82
N PRO A 482 2.01 -17.08 -33.37
CA PRO A 482 3.39 -17.13 -33.84
C PRO A 482 4.00 -18.46 -33.40
N LEU A 483 4.61 -19.18 -34.34
CA LEU A 483 5.27 -20.46 -34.08
C LEU A 483 6.79 -20.34 -34.23
N LYS A 484 7.53 -21.16 -33.49
CA LYS A 484 8.96 -21.42 -33.67
C LYS A 484 9.16 -22.38 -34.85
N ASN A 485 10.40 -22.52 -35.32
CA ASN A 485 10.76 -23.51 -36.35
C ASN A 485 10.42 -24.97 -35.93
N SER A 486 10.24 -25.22 -34.63
CA SER A 486 9.79 -26.50 -34.08
C SER A 486 8.27 -26.72 -34.10
N GLY A 487 7.48 -25.76 -34.58
CA GLY A 487 6.01 -25.82 -34.59
C GLY A 487 5.34 -25.49 -33.25
N LYS A 488 6.11 -25.20 -32.18
CA LYS A 488 5.57 -24.73 -30.88
C LYS A 488 5.28 -23.24 -30.90
N ILE A 489 4.33 -22.78 -30.10
CA ILE A 489 4.04 -21.35 -29.90
C ILE A 489 5.30 -20.61 -29.43
N ASP A 490 5.56 -19.45 -30.03
CA ASP A 490 6.70 -18.60 -29.72
C ASP A 490 6.33 -17.52 -28.69
N ASN A 491 6.50 -17.86 -27.41
CA ASN A 491 6.18 -16.96 -26.30
C ASN A 491 6.97 -15.63 -26.35
N ASN A 492 8.17 -15.60 -26.94
CA ASN A 492 8.94 -14.36 -27.04
C ASN A 492 8.30 -13.38 -28.04
N LYS A 493 7.75 -13.90 -29.14
CA LYS A 493 6.98 -13.10 -30.10
C LYS A 493 5.66 -12.63 -29.51
N LEU A 494 4.96 -13.49 -28.76
CA LEU A 494 3.77 -13.08 -28.01
C LEU A 494 4.09 -11.98 -27.01
N LYS A 495 5.24 -12.06 -26.32
CA LYS A 495 5.69 -11.02 -25.40
C LYS A 495 5.88 -9.68 -26.11
N LYS A 496 6.56 -9.70 -27.26
CA LYS A 496 6.73 -8.50 -28.08
C LYS A 496 5.40 -7.92 -28.58
N ILE A 497 4.45 -8.77 -28.99
CA ILE A 497 3.11 -8.33 -29.40
C ILE A 497 2.39 -7.64 -28.25
N PHE A 498 2.49 -8.18 -27.03
CA PHE A 498 1.93 -7.52 -25.84
C PHE A 498 2.54 -6.15 -25.60
N GLU A 499 3.87 -6.06 -25.66
CA GLU A 499 4.64 -4.82 -25.52
C GLU A 499 4.17 -3.78 -26.57
N GLU A 500 4.06 -4.17 -27.84
CA GLU A 500 3.59 -3.30 -28.93
C GLU A 500 2.14 -2.84 -28.78
N ASN A 501 1.25 -3.64 -28.16
CA ASN A 501 -0.16 -3.27 -27.98
C ASN A 501 -0.42 -2.38 -26.76
N PHE A 502 0.46 -2.38 -25.76
CA PHE A 502 0.15 -1.76 -24.46
C PHE A 502 1.24 -0.82 -23.92
N LEU A 503 2.46 -0.77 -24.47
CA LEU A 503 3.50 0.19 -24.02
C LEU A 503 3.41 1.57 -24.68
N ASP A 504 2.68 1.74 -25.79
CA ASP A 504 2.56 3.04 -26.48
C ASP A 504 1.56 4.02 -25.82
N VAL A 505 0.90 3.62 -24.73
CA VAL A 505 -0.17 4.42 -24.08
C VAL A 505 0.35 5.29 -22.91
N SER A 506 1.63 5.21 -22.55
CA SER A 506 2.21 5.98 -21.43
C SER A 506 2.60 7.43 -21.77
N THR A 507 2.14 8.00 -22.89
CA THR A 507 2.47 9.37 -23.30
C THR A 507 1.23 10.24 -23.54
N ILE A 508 0.36 10.35 -22.54
CA ILE A 508 -0.47 11.56 -22.39
C ILE A 508 0.15 12.38 -21.25
N THR A 509 1.22 13.10 -21.55
CA THR A 509 1.88 14.03 -20.62
C THR A 509 1.66 15.49 -21.02
N LYS A 510 0.59 15.78 -21.78
CA LYS A 510 0.17 17.13 -22.15
C LYS A 510 -1.27 17.33 -21.70
N GLN A 511 -1.52 18.48 -21.06
CA GLN A 511 -2.87 19.03 -20.92
C GLN A 511 -3.50 19.11 -22.32
N LEU A 512 -4.59 18.39 -22.52
CA LEU A 512 -5.34 18.39 -23.77
C LEU A 512 -6.35 19.54 -23.75
N GLU A 513 -6.63 20.13 -24.91
CA GLU A 513 -7.77 21.03 -25.05
C GLU A 513 -9.07 20.22 -25.04
N LEU A 514 -10.11 20.72 -24.37
CA LEU A 514 -11.42 20.06 -24.34
C LEU A 514 -12.05 20.07 -25.74
N ASN A 515 -12.12 18.89 -26.35
CA ASN A 515 -12.88 18.60 -27.55
C ASN A 515 -13.25 17.11 -27.56
N MET A 516 -14.12 16.69 -28.49
CA MET A 516 -14.56 15.29 -28.58
C MET A 516 -13.41 14.32 -28.90
N ASP A 517 -12.37 14.75 -29.61
CA ASP A 517 -11.21 13.92 -29.93
C ASP A 517 -10.33 13.64 -28.70
N SER A 518 -10.15 14.63 -27.82
CA SER A 518 -9.42 14.49 -26.56
C SER A 518 -10.12 13.51 -25.63
N LEU A 519 -11.45 13.63 -25.48
CA LEU A 519 -12.25 12.67 -24.72
C LEU A 519 -12.20 11.27 -25.35
N ALA A 520 -12.19 11.20 -26.68
CA ALA A 520 -12.05 9.93 -27.39
C ALA A 520 -10.70 9.26 -27.15
N LEU A 521 -9.61 10.03 -27.10
CA LEU A 521 -8.28 9.52 -26.75
C LEU A 521 -8.23 8.99 -25.33
N ILE A 522 -8.81 9.72 -24.37
CA ILE A 522 -8.89 9.29 -22.97
C ILE A 522 -9.72 8.00 -22.84
N TRP A 523 -10.87 7.92 -23.51
CA TRP A 523 -11.70 6.71 -23.53
C TRP A 523 -10.97 5.51 -24.14
N LYS A 524 -10.25 5.71 -25.25
CA LYS A 524 -9.43 4.64 -25.86
C LYS A 524 -8.35 4.13 -24.90
N LYS A 525 -7.71 5.03 -24.15
CA LYS A 525 -6.71 4.69 -23.12
C LYS A 525 -7.34 3.86 -22.00
N VAL A 526 -8.45 4.32 -21.44
CA VAL A 526 -9.13 3.67 -20.31
C VAL A 526 -9.73 2.32 -20.69
N LEU A 527 -10.35 2.23 -21.88
CA LEU A 527 -11.02 1.02 -22.35
C LEU A 527 -10.07 0.04 -23.07
N GLY A 528 -8.89 0.50 -23.49
CA GLY A 528 -7.93 -0.27 -24.27
C GLY A 528 -8.47 -0.67 -25.64
N ILE A 529 -9.16 0.25 -26.33
CA ILE A 529 -9.79 0.02 -27.65
C ILE A 529 -9.16 0.92 -28.72
N SER A 530 -9.12 0.45 -29.98
CA SER A 530 -8.50 1.17 -31.09
C SER A 530 -9.47 2.08 -31.86
N GLN A 531 -10.75 1.69 -31.94
CA GLN A 531 -11.81 2.41 -32.65
C GLN A 531 -13.01 2.64 -31.74
N LEU A 532 -13.65 3.79 -31.92
CA LEU A 532 -14.75 4.30 -31.10
C LEU A 532 -15.50 5.35 -31.93
N ASN A 533 -16.83 5.40 -31.85
CA ASN A 533 -17.67 6.47 -32.40
C ASN A 533 -18.12 7.41 -31.27
N TYR A 534 -18.28 8.70 -31.52
CA TYR A 534 -18.63 9.66 -30.46
C TYR A 534 -20.00 9.41 -29.80
N ASN A 535 -20.87 8.65 -30.46
CA ASN A 535 -22.22 8.32 -29.97
C ASN A 535 -22.28 6.95 -29.29
N ASP A 536 -21.15 6.25 -29.21
CA ASP A 536 -21.07 4.98 -28.50
C ASP A 536 -21.27 5.23 -27.00
N SER A 537 -22.19 4.47 -26.39
CA SER A 537 -22.33 4.47 -24.93
C SER A 537 -21.13 3.78 -24.31
N PHE A 538 -20.47 4.45 -23.36
CA PHE A 538 -19.32 4.02 -22.57
C PHE A 538 -19.54 2.60 -22.02
N PHE A 539 -20.73 2.36 -21.48
CA PHE A 539 -21.10 1.08 -20.90
C PHE A 539 -21.39 0.02 -21.98
N ALA A 540 -21.99 0.42 -23.10
CA ALA A 540 -22.25 -0.48 -24.22
C ALA A 540 -20.96 -0.97 -24.90
N ILE A 541 -19.89 -0.18 -24.88
CA ILE A 541 -18.58 -0.55 -25.44
C ILE A 541 -17.60 -1.16 -24.43
N GLY A 542 -18.09 -1.52 -23.24
CA GLY A 542 -17.34 -2.32 -22.26
C GLY A 542 -16.73 -1.54 -21.10
N GLY A 543 -17.17 -0.30 -20.86
CA GLY A 543 -16.84 0.44 -19.64
C GLY A 543 -17.50 -0.18 -18.40
N THR A 544 -16.70 -0.47 -17.37
CA THR A 544 -17.16 -0.96 -16.06
C THR A 544 -17.10 0.13 -14.99
N SER A 545 -17.64 -0.11 -13.81
CA SER A 545 -17.53 0.83 -12.68
C SER A 545 -16.08 1.12 -12.28
N LEU A 546 -15.14 0.19 -12.50
CA LEU A 546 -13.71 0.44 -12.30
C LEU A 546 -13.14 1.34 -13.39
N ASN A 547 -13.58 1.15 -14.64
CA ASN A 547 -13.20 2.05 -15.75
C ASN A 547 -13.81 3.44 -15.59
N VAL A 548 -14.95 3.58 -14.91
CA VAL A 548 -15.51 4.90 -14.55
C VAL A 548 -14.56 5.63 -13.60
N VAL A 549 -14.03 4.96 -12.58
CA VAL A 549 -13.05 5.56 -11.66
C VAL A 549 -11.77 5.94 -12.41
N GLU A 550 -11.24 5.05 -13.24
CA GLU A 550 -10.06 5.32 -14.07
C GLU A 550 -10.30 6.48 -15.06
N LEU A 551 -11.50 6.53 -15.67
CA LEU A 551 -11.90 7.62 -16.57
C LEU A 551 -11.98 8.96 -15.85
N THR A 552 -12.55 9.02 -14.65
CA THR A 552 -12.64 10.27 -13.87
C THR A 552 -11.25 10.84 -13.56
N LEU A 553 -10.30 9.97 -13.18
CA LEU A 553 -8.92 10.36 -12.89
C LEU A 553 -8.16 10.82 -14.14
N GLU A 554 -8.37 10.14 -15.27
CA GLU A 554 -7.71 10.48 -16.53
C GLU A 554 -8.27 11.76 -17.17
N ILE A 555 -9.58 12.04 -17.02
CA ILE A 555 -10.18 13.32 -17.41
C ILE A 555 -9.64 14.45 -16.53
N GLU A 556 -9.52 14.23 -15.22
CA GLU A 556 -8.94 15.21 -14.30
C GLU A 556 -7.48 15.51 -14.67
N GLU A 557 -6.66 14.48 -14.89
CA GLU A 557 -5.24 14.62 -15.24
C GLU A 557 -5.04 15.26 -16.63
N SER A 558 -5.83 14.85 -17.62
CA SER A 558 -5.64 15.28 -19.01
C SER A 558 -6.32 16.60 -19.36
N LEU A 559 -7.46 16.91 -18.73
CA LEU A 559 -8.30 18.08 -19.04
C LEU A 559 -8.44 19.08 -17.89
N ASN A 560 -7.86 18.78 -16.72
CA ASN A 560 -7.96 19.61 -15.51
C ASN A 560 -9.41 19.94 -15.13
N PHE A 561 -10.29 18.94 -15.27
CA PHE A 561 -11.71 19.05 -14.98
C PHE A 561 -12.16 17.85 -14.15
N ILE A 562 -12.69 18.12 -12.96
CA ILE A 562 -13.20 17.06 -12.06
C ILE A 562 -14.64 16.73 -12.47
N ILE A 563 -14.87 15.46 -12.77
CA ILE A 563 -16.19 14.90 -13.05
C ILE A 563 -16.48 13.78 -12.06
N SER A 564 -17.69 13.73 -11.50
CA SER A 564 -18.05 12.66 -10.57
C SER A 564 -18.37 11.37 -11.31
N THR A 565 -18.34 10.24 -10.60
CA THR A 565 -18.78 8.95 -11.18
C THR A 565 -20.24 9.02 -11.61
N SER A 566 -21.12 9.72 -10.86
CA SER A 566 -22.53 9.93 -11.21
C SER A 566 -22.68 10.68 -12.54
N ASP A 567 -21.88 11.71 -12.76
CA ASP A 567 -21.91 12.51 -14.00
C ASP A 567 -21.53 11.66 -15.23
N VAL A 568 -20.62 10.69 -15.07
CA VAL A 568 -20.24 9.74 -16.14
C VAL A 568 -21.39 8.79 -16.46
N TYR A 569 -22.17 8.34 -15.46
CA TYR A 569 -23.34 7.51 -15.68
C TYR A 569 -24.48 8.27 -16.37
N GLU A 570 -24.64 9.56 -16.06
CA GLU A 570 -25.66 10.43 -16.66
C GLU A 570 -25.27 10.90 -18.06
N ASN A 571 -23.98 10.94 -18.38
CA ASN A 571 -23.43 11.40 -19.64
C ASN A 571 -22.52 10.31 -20.23
N ASP A 572 -23.15 9.23 -20.68
CA ASP A 572 -22.51 7.98 -21.04
C ASP A 572 -22.01 7.93 -22.48
N THR A 573 -22.09 9.00 -23.27
CA THR A 573 -21.51 9.09 -24.63
C THR A 573 -20.50 10.24 -24.70
N ILE A 574 -19.52 10.18 -25.61
CA ILE A 574 -18.55 11.28 -25.77
C ILE A 574 -19.25 12.61 -26.08
N GLU A 575 -20.28 12.58 -26.92
CA GLU A 575 -21.07 13.76 -27.22
C GLU A 575 -21.76 14.34 -25.98
N SER A 576 -22.45 13.51 -25.18
CA SER A 576 -23.12 13.96 -23.95
C SER A 576 -22.12 14.45 -22.89
N GLN A 577 -20.98 13.77 -22.75
CA GLN A 577 -19.94 14.09 -21.77
C GLN A 577 -19.20 15.36 -22.16
N PHE A 578 -18.92 15.56 -23.46
CA PHE A 578 -18.41 16.82 -23.99
C PHE A 578 -19.40 17.97 -23.76
N LEU A 579 -20.69 17.77 -24.04
CA LEU A 579 -21.72 18.78 -23.83
C LEU A 579 -21.86 19.13 -22.34
N PHE A 580 -21.84 18.15 -21.45
CA PHE A 580 -21.89 18.35 -20.00
C PHE A 580 -20.70 19.15 -19.49
N ILE A 581 -19.47 18.72 -19.84
CA ILE A 581 -18.24 19.42 -19.42
C ILE A 581 -18.22 20.84 -20.03
N SER A 582 -18.58 20.97 -21.31
CA SER A 582 -18.67 22.28 -21.98
C SER A 582 -19.73 23.17 -21.35
N GLN A 583 -20.89 22.64 -20.96
CA GLN A 583 -21.97 23.35 -20.26
C GLN A 583 -21.59 23.74 -18.84
N LYS A 584 -20.83 22.91 -18.11
CA LYS A 584 -20.32 23.26 -16.78
C LYS A 584 -19.24 24.33 -16.86
N ILE A 585 -18.34 24.26 -17.83
CA ILE A 585 -17.32 25.30 -18.08
C ILE A 585 -17.98 26.60 -18.58
N SER A 586 -19.01 26.49 -19.43
CA SER A 586 -19.77 27.65 -19.90
C SER A 586 -20.69 28.24 -18.83
N ASN A 587 -21.29 27.44 -17.94
CA ASN A 587 -22.03 27.91 -16.77
C ASN A 587 -21.11 28.50 -15.70
N GLN A 588 -19.88 28.02 -15.54
CA GLN A 588 -18.84 28.69 -14.75
C GLN A 588 -18.42 30.03 -15.38
N SER A 589 -18.42 30.14 -16.71
CA SER A 589 -18.15 31.41 -17.41
C SER A 589 -19.36 32.34 -17.56
N ILE A 590 -20.60 31.83 -17.44
CA ILE A 590 -21.86 32.60 -17.35
C ILE A 590 -22.11 33.04 -15.91
N GLN A 591 -21.82 32.22 -14.89
CA GLN A 591 -21.74 32.67 -13.50
C GLN A 591 -20.67 33.76 -13.35
N ARG A 592 -19.54 33.71 -14.09
CA ARG A 592 -18.57 34.81 -14.23
C ARG A 592 -19.10 36.06 -14.97
N LYS A 593 -20.14 35.96 -15.81
CA LYS A 593 -20.80 37.12 -16.46
C LYS A 593 -21.94 37.69 -15.63
N ILE A 594 -22.63 36.88 -14.83
CA ILE A 594 -23.73 37.30 -13.94
C ILE A 594 -23.17 37.89 -12.63
N THR A 595 -21.96 37.53 -12.23
CA THR A 595 -21.20 38.20 -11.15
C THR A 595 -20.53 39.52 -11.55
N HIS A 596 -20.94 40.14 -12.67
CA HIS A 596 -20.51 41.49 -13.00
C HIS A 596 -21.30 42.60 -12.29
N ASN A 597 -22.21 42.26 -11.37
CA ASN A 597 -23.05 43.27 -10.72
C ASN A 597 -23.31 43.09 -9.23
N ASN A 598 -22.58 42.25 -8.50
CA ASN A 598 -22.47 42.38 -7.04
C ASN A 598 -21.19 41.71 -6.54
N GLU A 599 -20.51 42.44 -5.66
CA GLU A 599 -19.19 42.25 -5.08
C GLU A 599 -18.87 40.80 -4.68
N THR A 600 -17.86 40.21 -5.32
CA THR A 600 -16.92 39.27 -4.69
C THR A 600 -15.61 39.37 -5.47
N GLU A 601 -14.63 40.05 -4.87
CA GLU A 601 -13.32 40.35 -5.43
C GLU A 601 -12.49 39.08 -5.64
N ILE A 602 -12.09 38.81 -6.89
CA ILE A 602 -10.99 37.90 -7.23
C ILE A 602 -9.73 38.74 -7.38
N CYS A 603 -8.65 38.32 -6.70
CA CYS A 603 -7.35 38.98 -6.67
C CYS A 603 -6.76 39.05 -8.07
N ARG A 604 -6.43 40.26 -8.53
CA ARG A 604 -5.54 40.47 -9.68
C ARG A 604 -4.15 40.77 -9.13
N PHE A 605 -3.22 39.82 -9.22
CA PHE A 605 -1.80 40.18 -9.15
C PHE A 605 -1.40 40.69 -10.53
N ASN A 606 -1.15 42.00 -10.65
CA ASN A 606 -0.49 42.53 -11.84
C ASN A 606 0.98 42.12 -11.76
N ILE A 607 1.36 41.05 -12.45
CA ILE A 607 2.76 40.65 -12.55
C ILE A 607 3.40 41.49 -13.64
N TYR A 608 4.36 42.33 -13.26
CA TYR A 608 5.14 43.12 -14.20
C TYR A 608 6.41 42.36 -14.57
N ASP A 609 6.46 41.87 -15.81
CA ASP A 609 7.66 41.28 -16.40
C ASP A 609 8.58 42.40 -16.93
N LEU A 610 9.76 42.55 -16.32
CA LEU A 610 10.74 43.57 -16.68
C LEU A 610 11.44 43.27 -18.02
N GLU A 611 11.44 42.03 -18.50
CA GLU A 611 12.00 41.62 -19.79
C GLU A 611 11.02 41.89 -20.94
N THR A 612 9.73 41.58 -20.76
CA THR A 612 8.74 41.60 -21.86
C THR A 612 7.78 42.79 -21.85
N LYS A 613 7.75 43.61 -20.79
CA LYS A 613 6.78 44.71 -20.57
C LYS A 613 5.30 44.29 -20.62
N ASN A 614 4.98 43.01 -20.52
CA ASN A 614 3.60 42.50 -20.48
C ASN A 614 3.09 42.38 -19.04
N THR A 615 1.79 42.62 -18.85
CA THR A 615 1.11 42.66 -17.53
C THR A 615 0.24 41.44 -17.20
N ASP A 616 0.17 40.44 -18.09
CA ASP A 616 -0.77 39.31 -17.96
C ASP A 616 -0.06 37.97 -17.72
N ILE A 617 0.51 37.76 -16.53
CA ILE A 617 0.95 36.43 -16.08
C ILE A 617 0.01 35.98 -14.95
N LYS A 618 -0.67 34.83 -15.15
CA LYS A 618 -1.56 34.22 -14.15
C LYS A 618 -0.78 33.28 -13.23
N LEU A 619 -0.80 33.54 -11.92
CA LEU A 619 -0.48 32.54 -10.91
C LEU A 619 -1.76 31.78 -10.55
N SER A 620 -1.78 30.47 -10.77
CA SER A 620 -2.80 29.58 -10.21
C SER A 620 -2.23 28.91 -8.98
N GLY A 621 -2.83 29.16 -7.83
CA GLY A 621 -2.61 28.42 -6.59
C GLY A 621 -3.95 28.21 -5.90
N GLU A 622 -4.09 27.10 -5.18
CA GLU A 622 -5.24 26.87 -4.31
C GLU A 622 -5.07 27.69 -3.04
N GLY A 623 -5.89 28.73 -2.92
CA GLY A 623 -6.00 29.57 -1.74
C GLY A 623 -7.06 30.64 -2.00
N THR A 624 -7.94 30.86 -1.03
CA THR A 624 -8.89 31.96 -1.11
C THR A 624 -8.14 33.30 -1.06
N PHE A 625 -8.66 34.34 -1.74
CA PHE A 625 -8.11 35.72 -1.73
C PHE A 625 -7.72 36.18 -0.32
N GLN A 626 -8.56 35.79 0.64
CA GLN A 626 -8.42 36.11 2.05
C GLN A 626 -7.18 35.44 2.67
N GLU A 627 -6.92 34.15 2.39
CA GLU A 627 -5.75 33.44 2.94
C GLU A 627 -4.43 34.00 2.42
N ILE A 628 -4.35 34.31 1.13
CA ILE A 628 -3.13 34.86 0.50
C ILE A 628 -2.90 36.31 0.96
N THR A 629 -3.96 37.11 1.07
CA THR A 629 -3.89 38.50 1.56
C THR A 629 -3.62 38.54 3.06
N ASP A 630 -4.18 37.62 3.85
CA ASP A 630 -3.90 37.47 5.28
C ASP A 630 -2.48 36.96 5.51
N LEU A 631 -1.97 36.01 4.72
CA LEU A 631 -0.57 35.57 4.77
C LEU A 631 0.40 36.70 4.41
N MET A 632 0.10 37.49 3.38
CA MET A 632 0.93 38.63 2.98
C MET A 632 0.86 39.76 4.00
N ASN A 633 -0.33 40.11 4.51
CA ASN A 633 -0.49 41.08 5.59
C ASN A 633 0.18 40.61 6.90
N TYR A 634 0.08 39.32 7.23
CA TYR A 634 0.72 38.69 8.38
C TYR A 634 2.25 38.72 8.26
N LYS A 635 2.82 38.42 7.08
CA LYS A 635 4.27 38.44 6.85
C LYS A 635 4.84 39.86 6.72
N PHE A 636 4.14 40.81 6.08
CA PHE A 636 4.61 42.19 5.93
C PHE A 636 4.51 43.03 7.22
N PHE A 637 3.47 42.82 8.04
CA PHE A 637 3.16 43.72 9.17
C PHE A 637 3.38 43.11 10.57
N GLN A 638 3.48 41.77 10.75
CA GLN A 638 3.60 41.16 12.09
C GLN A 638 5.00 40.62 12.47
N ASN A 639 6.05 40.85 11.66
CA ASN A 639 7.45 40.62 12.08
C ASN A 639 7.76 39.21 12.67
N LYS A 640 7.15 38.15 12.14
CA LYS A 640 7.54 36.76 12.44
C LYS A 640 8.52 36.21 11.39
N LYS A 641 9.39 35.29 11.83
CA LYS A 641 10.38 34.60 10.98
C LYS A 641 9.71 33.96 9.76
N ARG A 642 10.37 34.08 8.60
CA ARG A 642 9.94 33.42 7.36
C ARG A 642 9.88 31.91 7.55
N ASP A 643 8.90 31.29 6.92
CA ASP A 643 8.84 29.85 6.81
C ASP A 643 9.69 29.42 5.60
N VAL A 644 10.84 28.82 5.90
CA VAL A 644 11.89 28.50 4.92
C VAL A 644 12.04 27.00 4.84
N LEU A 645 11.80 26.46 3.65
CA LEU A 645 12.12 25.09 3.30
C LEU A 645 13.58 25.01 2.86
N THR A 646 14.27 23.96 3.30
CA THR A 646 15.64 23.68 2.90
C THR A 646 15.75 22.33 2.21
N PHE A 647 16.54 22.31 1.13
CA PHE A 647 16.72 21.16 0.27
C PHE A 647 18.21 20.97 -0.02
N SER A 648 18.68 19.73 0.02
CA SER A 648 20.02 19.36 -0.47
C SER A 648 19.83 18.32 -1.57
N ILE A 649 20.04 18.74 -2.82
CA ILE A 649 19.64 17.97 -3.99
C ILE A 649 20.90 17.46 -4.69
N PRO A 650 21.17 16.14 -4.67
CA PRO A 650 22.27 15.56 -5.42
C PRO A 650 21.93 15.50 -6.91
N ILE A 651 22.85 15.97 -7.75
CA ILE A 651 22.74 16.05 -9.21
C ILE A 651 23.96 15.39 -9.84
N LYS A 652 23.71 14.55 -10.85
CA LYS A 652 24.76 14.06 -11.75
C LYS A 652 24.67 14.77 -13.08
N CYS A 653 25.76 15.39 -13.50
CA CYS A 653 25.84 16.15 -14.74
C CYS A 653 27.30 16.27 -15.18
N GLU A 654 27.55 16.32 -16.49
CA GLU A 654 28.85 16.67 -17.03
C GLU A 654 29.23 18.10 -16.59
N ASN A 655 30.42 18.26 -16.01
CA ASN A 655 30.89 19.51 -15.41
C ASN A 655 30.74 20.73 -16.33
N GLU A 656 31.05 20.58 -17.62
CA GLU A 656 31.01 21.67 -18.61
C GLU A 656 29.58 22.20 -18.90
N ARG A 657 28.55 21.46 -18.51
CA ARG A 657 27.13 21.77 -18.82
C ARG A 657 26.30 22.18 -17.61
N PHE A 658 26.83 22.03 -16.40
CA PHE A 658 26.05 22.23 -15.17
C PHE A 658 25.56 23.67 -15.01
N ASP A 659 26.43 24.67 -15.23
CA ASP A 659 26.07 26.08 -15.14
C ASP A 659 24.99 26.48 -16.14
N GLU A 660 25.10 26.03 -17.39
CA GLU A 660 24.12 26.28 -18.45
C GLU A 660 22.75 25.64 -18.12
N LEU A 661 22.76 24.38 -17.67
CA LEU A 661 21.54 23.67 -17.29
C LEU A 661 20.88 24.30 -16.07
N PHE A 662 21.66 24.77 -15.10
CA PHE A 662 21.13 25.41 -13.91
C PHE A 662 20.53 26.80 -14.23
N LEU A 663 21.16 27.58 -15.11
CA LEU A 663 20.55 28.82 -15.62
C LEU A 663 19.25 28.56 -16.39
N ASN A 664 19.22 27.55 -17.25
CA ASN A 664 18.02 27.15 -17.98
C ASN A 664 16.89 26.65 -17.05
N LEU A 665 17.23 26.01 -15.93
CA LEU A 665 16.26 25.65 -14.89
C LEU A 665 15.63 26.90 -14.28
N ILE A 666 16.45 27.88 -13.90
CA ILE A 666 15.95 29.14 -13.31
C ILE A 666 15.12 29.93 -14.33
N GLN A 667 15.50 29.92 -15.61
CA GLN A 667 14.72 30.57 -16.66
C GLN A 667 13.33 29.95 -16.83
N LYS A 668 13.25 28.61 -16.80
CA LYS A 668 11.98 27.86 -16.91
C LYS A 668 11.12 27.97 -15.66
N GLN A 669 11.74 28.01 -14.49
CA GLN A 669 11.06 28.08 -13.20
C GLN A 669 11.06 29.53 -12.71
N PHE A 670 10.10 30.32 -13.21
CA PHE A 670 9.96 31.75 -12.92
C PHE A 670 9.95 32.06 -11.42
N VAL A 671 9.55 31.09 -10.59
CA VAL A 671 9.52 31.18 -9.13
C VAL A 671 10.86 31.55 -8.49
N PHE A 672 11.98 31.12 -9.08
CA PHE A 672 13.34 31.43 -8.60
C PHE A 672 13.71 32.91 -8.76
N ARG A 673 12.96 33.64 -9.59
CA ARG A 673 13.21 35.03 -9.94
C ARG A 673 12.00 35.94 -9.66
N THR A 674 11.01 35.46 -8.90
CA THR A 674 9.83 36.25 -8.50
C THR A 674 10.06 36.92 -7.14
N LEU A 675 9.86 38.24 -7.06
CA LEU A 675 9.86 39.00 -5.80
C LEU A 675 8.49 39.67 -5.56
N PHE A 676 8.12 39.84 -4.28
CA PHE A 676 6.81 40.36 -3.88
C PHE A 676 6.93 41.74 -3.24
N TYR A 677 6.05 42.65 -3.65
CA TYR A 677 6.03 44.04 -3.21
C TYR A 677 4.63 44.43 -2.73
N TYR A 678 4.59 45.43 -1.86
CA TYR A 678 3.36 46.03 -1.38
C TYR A 678 3.35 47.52 -1.74
N ASP A 679 2.33 47.96 -2.47
CA ASP A 679 2.08 49.38 -2.73
C ASP A 679 1.26 49.97 -1.59
N GLN A 680 1.90 50.81 -0.78
CA GLN A 680 1.26 51.47 0.35
C GLN A 680 0.18 52.49 -0.07
N ASN A 681 0.24 53.03 -1.29
CA ASN A 681 -0.71 54.04 -1.76
C ASN A 681 -2.02 53.43 -2.27
N ASN A 682 -1.94 52.23 -2.85
CA ASN A 682 -3.08 51.54 -3.45
C ASN A 682 -3.52 50.29 -2.67
N HIS A 683 -2.90 50.01 -1.51
CA HIS A 683 -3.15 48.84 -0.67
C HIS A 683 -3.11 47.50 -1.41
N ASN A 684 -2.24 47.37 -2.41
CA ASN A 684 -2.19 46.21 -3.30
C ASN A 684 -0.82 45.52 -3.27
N PHE A 685 -0.85 44.19 -3.29
CA PHE A 685 0.33 43.34 -3.46
C PHE A 685 0.57 43.05 -4.94
N TYR A 686 1.83 43.08 -5.36
CA TYR A 686 2.22 42.73 -6.73
C TYR A 686 3.54 41.98 -6.74
N ALA A 687 3.71 41.12 -7.75
CA ALA A 687 4.94 40.36 -7.95
C ALA A 687 5.70 40.90 -9.16
N LYS A 688 7.04 40.93 -9.10
CA LYS A 688 7.90 41.25 -10.25
C LYS A 688 8.82 40.09 -10.54
N LEU A 689 8.97 39.80 -11.83
CA LEU A 689 9.92 38.82 -12.33
C LEU A 689 11.25 39.52 -12.65
N HIS A 690 12.34 39.02 -12.09
CA HIS A 690 13.69 39.54 -12.32
C HIS A 690 14.38 38.79 -13.47
N PRO A 691 15.24 39.48 -14.24
CA PRO A 691 15.99 38.87 -15.34
C PRO A 691 16.99 37.82 -14.83
N VAL A 692 17.20 36.75 -15.60
CA VAL A 692 18.07 35.62 -15.21
C VAL A 692 19.52 36.07 -15.02
N GLU A 693 19.95 37.09 -15.77
CA GLU A 693 21.29 37.68 -15.73
C GLU A 693 21.63 38.34 -14.38
N SER A 694 20.63 38.55 -13.51
CA SER A 694 20.83 39.08 -12.16
C SER A 694 21.34 38.03 -11.15
N ILE A 695 21.41 36.76 -11.54
CA ILE A 695 21.74 35.64 -10.66
C ILE A 695 23.19 35.22 -10.85
N GLN A 696 24.00 35.39 -9.81
CA GLN A 696 25.39 34.93 -9.79
C GLN A 696 25.47 33.46 -9.39
N ILE A 697 26.13 32.65 -10.21
CA ILE A 697 26.42 31.25 -9.93
C ILE A 697 27.88 31.12 -9.48
N ASN A 698 28.06 30.51 -8.30
CA ASN A 698 29.38 30.14 -7.78
C ASN A 698 29.34 28.69 -7.32
N ILE A 699 30.18 27.83 -7.92
CA ILE A 699 30.34 26.43 -7.52
C ILE A 699 31.53 26.31 -6.57
N ASN A 700 31.30 25.81 -5.36
CA ASN A 700 32.36 25.51 -4.41
C ASN A 700 32.85 24.07 -4.62
N SER A 701 34.12 23.88 -4.99
CA SER A 701 34.70 22.54 -5.08
C SER A 701 35.04 22.01 -3.69
N LEU A 702 34.57 20.79 -3.39
CA LEU A 702 34.90 20.04 -2.17
C LEU A 702 35.69 18.77 -2.47
N GLU A 703 36.22 18.62 -3.69
CA GLU A 703 36.91 17.42 -4.18
C GLU A 703 38.12 17.01 -3.34
N GLU A 704 38.79 18.00 -2.74
CA GLU A 704 39.99 17.79 -1.92
C GLU A 704 39.65 17.42 -0.45
N TYR A 705 38.38 17.53 -0.04
CA TYR A 705 37.95 17.23 1.32
C TYR A 705 37.57 15.76 1.47
N LEU A 706 37.83 15.19 2.65
CA LEU A 706 37.35 13.84 2.97
C LEU A 706 35.82 13.83 3.00
N TYR A 707 35.26 12.69 2.62
CA TYR A 707 33.81 12.53 2.48
C TYR A 707 33.01 12.88 3.76
N ALA A 708 33.55 12.61 4.95
CA ALA A 708 32.93 13.03 6.22
C ALA A 708 32.89 14.56 6.40
N ASP A 709 33.94 15.26 5.95
CA ASP A 709 34.04 16.73 6.02
C ASP A 709 33.17 17.40 4.96
N GLN A 710 33.08 16.81 3.76
CA GLN A 710 32.15 17.26 2.70
C GLN A 710 30.71 17.31 3.23
N LYS A 711 30.28 16.25 3.92
CA LYS A 711 28.95 16.13 4.50
C LYS A 711 28.69 17.18 5.58
N LEU A 712 29.69 17.47 6.43
CA LEU A 712 29.60 18.49 7.46
C LEU A 712 29.47 19.90 6.84
N ILE A 713 30.33 20.23 5.88
CA ILE A 713 30.33 21.52 5.18
C ILE A 713 28.99 21.78 4.49
N ILE A 714 28.43 20.76 3.83
CA ILE A 714 27.13 20.86 3.15
C ILE A 714 25.99 21.05 4.14
N GLY A 715 25.98 20.31 5.25
CA GLY A 715 24.97 20.47 6.31
C GLY A 715 25.01 21.86 6.97
N GLU A 716 26.21 22.34 7.32
CA GLU A 716 26.38 23.67 7.92
C GLU A 716 26.01 24.80 6.94
N ASN A 717 26.31 24.64 5.65
CA ASN A 717 25.91 25.59 4.63
C ASN A 717 24.38 25.69 4.52
N LEU A 718 23.65 24.58 4.57
CA LEU A 718 22.19 24.57 4.45
C LEU A 718 21.53 25.36 5.59
N GLU A 719 22.02 25.18 6.82
CA GLU A 719 21.61 25.96 7.99
C GLU A 719 21.91 27.45 7.84
N ARG A 720 23.07 27.80 7.27
CA ARG A 720 23.43 29.18 6.96
C ARG A 720 22.50 29.79 5.91
N LEU A 721 22.17 29.06 4.85
CA LEU A 721 21.24 29.52 3.82
C LEU A 721 19.86 29.80 4.39
N LYS A 722 19.34 28.90 5.23
CA LYS A 722 18.07 29.08 5.93
C LYS A 722 18.06 30.35 6.78
N LYS A 723 19.06 30.52 7.66
CA LYS A 723 19.18 31.69 8.53
C LYS A 723 19.34 32.99 7.74
N ASN A 724 19.98 32.94 6.59
CA ASN A 724 20.13 34.10 5.72
C ASN A 724 18.78 34.46 5.07
N LEU A 725 18.06 33.47 4.52
CA LEU A 725 16.77 33.73 3.90
C LEU A 725 15.76 34.22 4.93
N GLU A 726 15.72 33.63 6.13
CA GLU A 726 14.89 34.06 7.27
C GLU A 726 15.05 35.56 7.63
N LYS A 727 16.22 36.16 7.34
CA LYS A 727 16.56 37.56 7.64
C LYS A 727 16.33 38.53 6.47
N THR A 728 16.10 38.02 5.26
CA THR A 728 15.88 38.84 4.05
C THR A 728 14.39 39.06 3.80
N SER A 729 14.03 40.21 3.23
CA SER A 729 12.64 40.50 2.88
C SER A 729 12.18 39.70 1.66
N ILE A 730 10.88 39.39 1.56
CA ILE A 730 10.25 38.79 0.37
C ILE A 730 10.28 39.71 -0.86
N SER A 731 10.56 41.00 -0.65
CA SER A 731 10.81 42.00 -1.71
C SER A 731 12.27 42.03 -2.19
N GLU A 732 13.15 41.29 -1.52
CA GLU A 732 14.60 41.22 -1.81
C GLU A 732 14.99 39.85 -2.36
N ARG A 733 14.55 38.76 -1.73
CA ARG A 733 14.92 37.41 -2.15
C ARG A 733 13.93 36.35 -1.66
N MET A 734 13.49 35.48 -2.57
CA MET A 734 12.62 34.33 -2.25
C MET A 734 13.38 33.01 -2.13
N VAL A 735 14.58 32.95 -2.72
CA VAL A 735 15.38 31.74 -2.85
C VAL A 735 16.87 32.06 -2.67
N ILE A 736 17.60 31.26 -1.90
CA ILE A 736 19.06 31.27 -1.86
C ILE A 736 19.55 29.85 -2.11
N PHE A 737 20.54 29.69 -2.98
CA PHE A 737 21.17 28.40 -3.20
C PHE A 737 22.70 28.48 -3.05
N SER A 738 23.34 27.33 -2.87
CA SER A 738 24.78 27.12 -2.95
C SER A 738 25.03 25.83 -3.72
N LEU A 739 25.99 25.87 -4.63
CA LEU A 739 26.35 24.74 -5.47
C LEU A 739 27.67 24.18 -4.97
N PHE A 740 27.73 22.87 -4.80
CA PHE A 740 28.91 22.14 -4.37
C PHE A 740 29.28 21.10 -5.41
N ARG A 741 30.57 21.00 -5.74
CA ARG A 741 31.12 19.90 -6.54
C ARG A 741 31.81 18.92 -5.60
N LEU A 742 31.35 17.67 -5.59
CA LEU A 742 31.94 16.61 -4.77
C LEU A 742 33.07 15.89 -5.52
N LYS A 743 32.85 15.65 -6.81
CA LYS A 743 33.71 14.99 -7.80
C LYS A 743 33.32 15.48 -9.20
N GLU A 744 34.09 15.10 -10.22
CA GLU A 744 33.99 15.59 -11.60
C GLU A 744 32.55 15.77 -12.13
N ASN A 745 31.65 14.78 -11.93
CA ASN A 745 30.25 14.85 -12.39
C ASN A 745 29.21 14.85 -11.26
N ASP A 746 29.66 14.95 -10.01
CA ASP A 746 28.79 14.84 -8.82
C ASP A 746 28.63 16.21 -8.16
N PHE A 747 27.42 16.75 -8.22
CA PHE A 747 27.06 18.06 -7.69
C PHE A 747 26.00 17.95 -6.59
N ILE A 748 26.00 18.90 -5.67
CA ILE A 748 24.92 19.10 -4.70
C ILE A 748 24.44 20.55 -4.78
N ILE A 749 23.12 20.71 -4.88
CA ILE A 749 22.44 21.99 -4.76
C ILE A 749 21.86 22.08 -3.36
N ASN A 750 22.47 22.91 -2.51
CA ASN A 750 21.81 23.35 -1.30
C ASN A 750 20.91 24.53 -1.64
N LEU A 751 19.66 24.47 -1.19
CA LEU A 751 18.61 25.43 -1.54
C LEU A 751 17.83 25.76 -0.28
N ALA A 752 17.67 27.04 0.01
CA ALA A 752 16.70 27.58 0.95
C ALA A 752 15.69 28.40 0.17
N ILE A 753 14.39 28.14 0.37
CA ILE A 753 13.31 28.77 -0.39
C ILE A 753 12.11 29.03 0.51
N ASP A 754 11.41 30.15 0.27
CA ASP A 754 10.20 30.47 1.04
C ASP A 754 9.07 29.49 0.71
N HIS A 755 8.40 29.00 1.74
CA HIS A 755 7.26 28.10 1.58
C HIS A 755 6.09 28.75 0.80
N MET A 756 6.04 30.09 0.70
CA MET A 756 5.04 30.78 -0.12
C MET A 756 5.13 30.43 -1.62
N VAL A 757 6.30 29.98 -2.06
CA VAL A 757 6.57 29.73 -3.48
C VAL A 757 7.19 28.35 -3.73
N SER A 758 7.14 27.47 -2.74
CA SER A 758 7.71 26.14 -2.84
C SER A 758 7.07 25.17 -1.85
N ASP A 759 7.02 23.92 -2.27
CA ASP A 759 6.63 22.76 -1.47
C ASP A 759 7.67 21.63 -1.64
N PHE A 760 7.39 20.44 -1.09
CA PHE A 760 8.26 19.27 -1.23
C PHE A 760 8.41 18.77 -2.67
N SER A 761 7.46 19.07 -3.57
CA SER A 761 7.53 18.70 -4.99
C SER A 761 8.60 19.48 -5.74
N THR A 762 8.96 20.68 -5.27
CA THR A 762 10.02 21.54 -5.81
C THR A 762 11.34 20.77 -5.99
N SER A 763 11.75 20.00 -4.98
CA SER A 763 12.98 19.19 -5.04
C SER A 763 12.94 18.09 -6.11
N ARG A 764 11.77 17.46 -6.29
CA ARG A 764 11.53 16.43 -7.31
C ARG A 764 11.55 17.02 -8.72
N ILE A 765 10.99 18.21 -8.91
CA ILE A 765 10.98 18.93 -10.20
C ILE A 765 12.41 19.29 -10.62
N ILE A 766 13.22 19.82 -9.70
CA ILE A 766 14.64 20.15 -9.96
C ILE A 766 15.43 18.89 -10.31
N LYS A 767 15.28 17.80 -9.54
CA LYS A 767 15.97 16.53 -9.81
C LYS A 767 15.54 15.91 -11.15
N LYS A 768 14.23 15.93 -11.46
CA LYS A 768 13.68 15.44 -12.73
C LYS A 768 14.20 16.25 -13.92
N TYR A 769 14.34 17.56 -13.78
CA TYR A 769 14.87 18.43 -14.83
C TYR A 769 16.29 18.02 -15.25
N PHE A 770 17.20 17.88 -14.30
CA PHE A 770 18.57 17.46 -14.57
C PHE A 770 18.64 16.02 -15.11
N ASN A 771 17.85 15.09 -14.55
CA ASN A 771 17.79 13.70 -15.02
C ASN A 771 17.25 13.57 -16.45
N SER A 772 16.23 14.37 -16.82
CA SER A 772 15.63 14.34 -18.16
C SER A 772 16.57 14.86 -19.26
N THR A 773 17.62 15.58 -18.87
CA THR A 773 18.58 16.19 -19.80
C THR A 773 19.90 15.40 -19.89
N TYR A 774 20.06 14.34 -19.07
CA TYR A 774 21.33 13.59 -18.88
C TYR A 774 21.23 12.09 -19.22
N ILE A 775 20.53 11.69 -20.28
CA ILE A 775 20.46 10.26 -20.65
C ILE A 775 21.74 9.84 -21.39
N VAL A 776 22.77 9.38 -20.65
CA VAL A 776 23.63 8.23 -21.00
C VAL A 776 24.11 7.51 -19.72
N ASN A 777 23.75 6.23 -19.63
CA ASN A 777 24.28 5.09 -18.86
C ASN A 777 25.05 5.22 -17.52
N GLU A 778 24.65 4.28 -16.67
CA GLU A 778 25.37 3.56 -15.60
C GLU A 778 25.28 4.01 -14.13
N SER A 779 24.94 2.99 -13.35
CA SER A 779 24.96 2.78 -11.90
C SER A 779 25.90 3.67 -11.08
N SER A 780 25.35 4.32 -10.06
CA SER A 780 26.04 4.44 -8.77
C SER A 780 25.06 4.81 -7.64
N ASN A 781 25.24 4.10 -6.53
CA ASN A 781 24.67 4.41 -5.22
C ASN A 781 25.05 5.82 -4.73
N ILE A 782 24.30 6.22 -3.69
CA ILE A 782 24.55 7.24 -2.66
C ILE A 782 24.01 8.69 -2.90
N PHE A 783 22.90 9.06 -2.21
CA PHE A 783 22.85 9.99 -1.05
C PHE A 783 21.41 10.33 -0.62
N GLU A 784 21.10 10.01 0.63
CA GLU A 784 19.86 10.29 1.37
C GLU A 784 19.79 11.76 1.83
N TYR A 785 18.55 12.26 1.93
CA TYR A 785 18.20 13.61 2.34
C TYR A 785 18.36 13.83 3.86
N TYR A 786 19.03 14.92 4.25
CA TYR A 786 19.02 15.44 5.62
C TYR A 786 17.93 16.51 5.74
N ASN A 787 16.98 16.32 6.67
CA ASN A 787 15.94 17.30 7.00
C ASN A 787 16.30 17.97 8.34
N LEU A 788 16.67 19.25 8.30
CA LEU A 788 16.92 20.09 9.48
C LEU A 788 15.80 21.13 9.61
N ASN A 789 14.61 20.69 10.00
CA ASN A 789 13.50 21.57 10.34
C ASN A 789 12.71 21.19 11.60
N ASN A 790 13.32 20.45 12.54
CA ASN A 790 12.77 20.31 13.90
C ASN A 790 13.47 21.28 14.87
N ASN A 791 12.95 22.51 14.93
CA ASN A 791 13.21 23.40 16.06
C ASN A 791 12.32 22.99 17.25
N LYS A 792 12.76 21.94 17.94
CA LYS A 792 12.66 21.66 19.38
C LYS A 792 13.45 20.35 19.58
N ASP A 793 14.40 20.35 20.51
CA ASP A 793 15.28 19.22 20.90
C ASP A 793 16.61 18.97 20.18
N ILE A 794 17.26 20.02 19.66
CA ILE A 794 18.67 19.91 19.22
C ILE A 794 19.69 19.88 20.40
N ASN A 795 19.26 20.03 21.65
CA ASN A 795 20.18 19.96 22.82
C ASN A 795 20.14 18.66 23.63
N GLU A 796 19.21 17.73 23.40
CA GLU A 796 19.12 16.51 24.23
C GLU A 796 19.62 15.22 23.54
N GLN A 797 19.65 15.18 22.20
CA GLN A 797 20.16 14.01 21.47
C GLN A 797 21.66 14.06 21.14
N ARG A 798 22.36 15.19 21.34
CA ARG A 798 23.83 15.26 21.21
C ARG A 798 24.59 14.73 22.42
N PHE A 799 23.92 14.41 23.54
CA PHE A 799 24.58 13.90 24.75
C PHE A 799 24.55 12.37 24.90
N LYS A 800 23.82 11.63 24.05
CA LYS A 800 23.69 10.15 24.15
C LYS A 800 24.51 9.35 23.12
N LEU A 801 25.09 9.99 22.11
CA LEU A 801 25.95 9.34 21.11
C LEU A 801 27.46 9.49 21.36
N LEU A 802 27.86 10.12 22.47
CA LEU A 802 29.27 10.37 22.83
C LEU A 802 29.78 9.49 24.00
N LEU A 803 29.01 8.48 24.43
CA LEU A 803 29.39 7.60 25.55
C LEU A 803 29.79 6.17 25.17
N ASN A 804 29.79 5.82 23.88
CA ASN A 804 30.35 4.54 23.41
C ASN A 804 31.45 4.76 22.38
N ASN A 805 32.55 5.40 22.78
CA ASN A 805 33.92 5.02 22.40
C ASN A 805 34.96 5.89 23.13
N ILE A 806 35.84 5.21 23.84
CA ILE A 806 36.90 5.74 24.69
C ILE A 806 37.98 6.38 23.80
N GLU A 807 38.08 7.73 23.74
CA GLU A 807 39.35 8.46 23.47
C GLU A 807 39.32 10.00 23.71
N TYR A 808 38.47 10.51 24.62
CA TYR A 808 38.22 11.97 24.75
C TYR A 808 39.26 12.80 25.53
N LYS A 809 40.43 12.26 25.90
CA LYS A 809 41.42 12.99 26.74
C LYS A 809 42.58 13.65 25.98
N ARG A 810 42.78 13.36 24.68
CA ARG A 810 43.90 13.96 23.91
C ARG A 810 43.53 15.22 23.11
N TYR A 811 42.26 15.45 22.81
CA TYR A 811 41.85 16.53 21.89
C TYR A 811 41.72 17.92 22.56
N ASN A 812 41.49 17.98 23.87
CA ASN A 812 41.26 19.25 24.58
C ASN A 812 42.52 20.11 24.81
N ASN A 813 43.72 19.54 24.69
CA ASN A 813 44.96 20.32 24.83
C ASN A 813 45.37 21.01 23.51
N SER A 814 45.00 20.47 22.34
CA SER A 814 45.30 21.12 21.05
C SER A 814 44.40 22.32 20.77
N LEU A 815 43.11 22.25 21.13
CA LEU A 815 42.17 23.38 20.95
C LEU A 815 42.50 24.57 21.86
N LYS A 816 42.97 24.32 23.09
CA LYS A 816 43.43 25.40 23.98
C LYS A 816 44.70 26.10 23.49
N ASN A 817 45.57 25.40 22.77
CA ASN A 817 46.75 26.03 22.15
C ASN A 817 46.38 26.78 20.87
N PHE A 818 45.43 26.26 20.08
CA PHE A 818 44.94 26.92 18.86
C PHE A 818 44.31 28.30 19.13
N PHE A 819 43.45 28.42 20.14
CA PHE A 819 42.87 29.73 20.50
C PHE A 819 43.84 30.67 21.24
N LYS A 820 45.02 30.17 21.62
CA LYS A 820 46.11 30.99 22.18
C LYS A 820 46.99 31.60 21.07
N GLU A 821 47.09 30.94 19.93
CA GLU A 821 47.83 31.42 18.75
C GLU A 821 46.98 32.30 17.80
N TYR A 822 45.64 32.19 17.84
CA TYR A 822 44.75 32.95 16.94
C TYR A 822 43.59 33.66 17.70
N PRO A 823 43.88 34.72 18.48
CA PRO A 823 42.89 35.42 19.31
C PRO A 823 41.80 36.16 18.52
N GLN A 824 41.98 36.40 17.21
CA GLN A 824 40.97 37.03 16.35
C GLN A 824 39.71 36.17 16.10
N TYR A 825 39.71 34.90 16.50
CA TYR A 825 38.55 34.00 16.38
C TYR A 825 37.76 33.83 17.68
N TYR A 826 38.02 34.64 18.70
CA TYR A 826 37.21 34.67 19.93
C TYR A 826 35.89 35.42 19.66
N PRO A 827 34.70 34.78 19.78
CA PRO A 827 33.43 35.50 19.65
C PRO A 827 33.22 36.37 20.89
N ALA A 828 33.04 37.68 20.68
CA ALA A 828 32.77 38.64 21.75
C ALA A 828 31.33 38.49 22.29
N GLU A 829 31.28 38.31 23.62
CA GLU A 829 30.20 38.62 24.57
C GLU A 829 28.80 38.00 24.38
N THR A 830 28.61 36.86 25.05
CA THR A 830 27.32 36.48 25.67
C THR A 830 27.36 36.79 27.16
N SER A 831 26.43 37.62 27.65
CA SER A 831 26.04 37.66 29.07
C SER A 831 24.68 36.98 29.22
N ILE A 832 24.70 35.68 29.53
CA ILE A 832 23.54 34.93 30.02
C ILE A 832 23.71 34.81 31.54
N ILE A 833 22.83 35.44 32.31
CA ILE A 833 22.65 35.13 33.73
C ILE A 833 21.53 34.08 33.82
N PHE A 834 21.90 32.88 34.26
CA PHE A 834 20.97 31.84 34.69
C PHE A 834 20.47 32.15 36.11
N SER A 835 19.15 32.16 36.33
CA SER A 835 18.58 31.95 37.67
C SER A 835 17.50 30.86 37.62
N LYS A 836 17.65 29.93 38.56
CA LYS A 836 16.99 28.63 38.76
C LYS A 836 15.52 28.72 39.25
N PRO A 837 14.77 27.59 39.23
CA PRO A 837 13.31 27.53 39.31
C PRO A 837 12.79 27.51 40.76
N ILE A 838 11.54 27.96 40.97
CA ILE A 838 10.75 27.68 42.18
C ILE A 838 9.29 27.46 41.78
N ILE A 839 8.85 26.20 41.97
CA ILE A 839 7.49 25.60 42.07
C ILE A 839 6.60 25.69 40.83
#